data_AF-A0A7V9V9C0-F1
#
_entry.id   AF-A0A7V9V9C0-F1
#
_cell.length_a   1.000
_cell.length_b   1.000
_cell.length_c   1.000
_cell.angle_alpha   90.00
_cell.angle_beta   90.00
_cell.angle_gamma   90.00
#
_symmetry.space_group_name_H-M   'P 1'
#
loop_
_entity.id
_entity.type
_entity.pdbx_description
1 polymer ?
#
loop_
_entity_poly.entity_id
_entity_poly.type
_entity_poly.pdbx_seq_one_letter_code
_entity_poly.pdbx_strand_id
1 'polypeptide(L)'
;MPPNIPAAKRSGLAVDLERLAAEGDGWLTPEDRYALKTHGACTQEQDHVFMIRVRVPGGVLPADQARGLARLARAYGHDWLHLTTRQNVELHWVEDRKVPEVLDKLVKLGLTSRSSCGHTMRNVMSSEEAGASLDEPFDCLPDARAVSDAILARSATLNCELPSRVNFAFGGSPRCRHDALLNDGGFVSVVHDGEPGYELWGGGSLGKAPHLAVKLADFLPRADALAAAEALIDVFVAHGNFDAPAKGRLKYVVDELGDDGFRAAWEQAFTEARSRPHPEPVPVDVLAEADRVEILKVVPPRGWSAGVRPQRDAGRAYLTVEVPMGDLAGADFELLADMADRHCDGALNLSRDQNVVLRSVPVDDVARVRKVLVDRRLNLLGEAHVASVRACTGSAVCALGITTAPTAGVSLLESAALGRNSSLRVHVSGCPNSCAQHQVGDIGLSGSKVKVGGKARDGYHVYLGADLDQQRLGEVVGRVAAEDVPAAVDSVVGAWESLRHGSETLGQAVNRIGHDAFAAHVEAMMAERWATGPEPGTEAAPPTPAAPTLAAEAAVPPSDPAGPFVEVARVADVPPGSATTVEIDQQTLALVNVDGTFCAIQNECPHAGGSLGEGKVDGWSVTCPLHDAAFDVRSGAALGGPTEEPARTYAVEVEGDVVKVAAGSFVEVARESELAPGEVTIVEAGGKAVALANVGGAFCAIQDTCPHAGASLGEGKLDGWALTCPLHDATFDVRSGEVLSGPSLTDAVAYPVKVEDGTVKVAASDGVVLAGIDG
;
A
#
# COMPACT_ATOMS: atom_id res chain seq x y z
N MET A 1 -21.47 -2.20 -23.53
CA MET A 1 -22.43 -3.29 -23.27
C MET A 1 -21.75 -4.34 -22.39
N PRO A 2 -22.44 -5.02 -21.46
CA PRO A 2 -21.86 -6.12 -20.71
C PRO A 2 -21.57 -7.32 -21.63
N PRO A 3 -20.53 -8.13 -21.34
CA PRO A 3 -20.20 -9.29 -22.16
C PRO A 3 -21.25 -10.39 -22.04
N ASN A 4 -21.50 -11.11 -23.14
CA ASN A 4 -22.19 -12.39 -23.10
C ASN A 4 -21.21 -13.48 -22.64
N ILE A 5 -21.09 -13.63 -21.33
CA ILE A 5 -20.13 -14.54 -20.68
C ILE A 5 -20.29 -16.00 -21.13
N PRO A 6 -21.50 -16.60 -21.15
CA PRO A 6 -21.65 -17.98 -21.62
C PRO A 6 -21.21 -18.18 -23.06
N ALA A 7 -21.44 -17.20 -23.94
CA ALA A 7 -20.97 -17.26 -25.33
C ALA A 7 -19.45 -17.18 -25.41
N ALA A 8 -18.81 -16.23 -24.70
CA ALA A 8 -17.35 -16.09 -24.66
C ALA A 8 -16.66 -17.36 -24.11
N LYS A 9 -17.24 -17.99 -23.08
CA LYS A 9 -16.74 -19.25 -22.55
C LYS A 9 -16.85 -20.39 -23.56
N ARG A 10 -17.98 -20.50 -24.25
CA ARG A 10 -18.18 -21.53 -25.30
C ARG A 10 -17.30 -21.33 -26.53
N SER A 11 -16.83 -20.11 -26.79
CA SER A 11 -15.83 -19.85 -27.85
C SER A 11 -14.38 -20.13 -27.41
N GLY A 12 -14.15 -20.58 -26.18
CA GLY A 12 -12.84 -20.98 -25.68
C GLY A 12 -11.99 -19.84 -25.11
N LEU A 13 -12.53 -18.62 -24.98
CA LEU A 13 -11.85 -17.48 -24.35
C LEU A 13 -10.49 -17.13 -24.98
N ALA A 14 -10.35 -17.31 -26.29
CA ALA A 14 -9.16 -16.90 -27.01
C ALA A 14 -9.09 -15.38 -27.11
N VAL A 15 -7.90 -14.82 -26.93
CA VAL A 15 -7.60 -13.40 -27.16
C VAL A 15 -6.24 -13.28 -27.85
N ASP A 16 -6.17 -12.43 -28.86
CA ASP A 16 -4.93 -12.17 -29.61
C ASP A 16 -4.04 -11.19 -28.85
N LEU A 17 -3.12 -11.72 -28.05
CA LEU A 17 -2.18 -10.93 -27.26
C LEU A 17 -1.12 -10.24 -28.13
N GLU A 18 -0.79 -10.78 -29.30
CA GLU A 18 0.17 -10.15 -30.23
C GLU A 18 -0.45 -8.90 -30.85
N ARG A 19 -1.71 -9.00 -31.27
CA ARG A 19 -2.49 -7.85 -31.75
C ARG A 19 -2.72 -6.82 -30.64
N LEU A 20 -2.96 -7.25 -29.40
CA LEU A 20 -3.05 -6.33 -28.26
C LEU A 20 -1.75 -5.53 -28.07
N ALA A 21 -0.58 -6.19 -28.15
CA ALA A 21 0.71 -5.50 -28.07
C ALA A 21 0.92 -4.49 -29.22
N ALA A 22 0.47 -4.84 -30.44
CA ALA A 22 0.70 -4.02 -31.63
C ALA A 22 -0.28 -2.84 -31.76
N GLU A 23 -1.57 -3.08 -31.53
CA GLU A 23 -2.63 -2.11 -31.83
C GLU A 23 -3.18 -1.42 -30.57
N GLY A 24 -3.01 -2.00 -29.38
CA GLY A 24 -3.70 -1.57 -28.15
C GLY A 24 -5.09 -2.20 -28.01
N ASP A 25 -5.88 -1.72 -27.05
CA ASP A 25 -7.14 -2.34 -26.62
C ASP A 25 -8.39 -1.90 -27.41
N GLY A 26 -8.26 -0.92 -28.31
CA GLY A 26 -9.39 -0.28 -29.00
C GLY A 26 -10.24 -1.23 -29.86
N TRP A 27 -9.68 -2.36 -30.29
CA TRP A 27 -10.40 -3.38 -31.06
C TRP A 27 -11.08 -4.45 -30.19
N LEU A 28 -10.78 -4.51 -28.89
CA LEU A 28 -11.30 -5.55 -28.00
C LEU A 28 -12.80 -5.39 -27.77
N THR A 29 -13.55 -6.44 -28.11
CA THR A 29 -14.96 -6.56 -27.77
C THR A 29 -15.15 -6.76 -26.25
N PRO A 30 -16.37 -6.59 -25.71
CA PRO A 30 -16.65 -6.96 -24.32
C PRO A 30 -16.25 -8.40 -23.98
N GLU A 31 -16.44 -9.34 -24.92
CA GLU A 31 -16.06 -10.75 -24.80
C GLU A 31 -14.53 -10.93 -24.76
N ASP A 32 -13.77 -10.20 -25.58
CA ASP A 32 -12.30 -10.24 -25.55
C ASP A 32 -11.77 -9.69 -24.21
N ARG A 33 -12.34 -8.58 -23.73
CA ARG A 33 -12.02 -8.01 -22.41
C ARG A 33 -12.37 -8.96 -21.28
N TYR A 34 -13.41 -9.78 -21.45
CA TYR A 34 -13.74 -10.84 -20.51
C TYR A 34 -12.73 -11.99 -20.58
N ALA A 35 -12.32 -12.41 -21.79
CA ALA A 35 -11.31 -13.44 -22.00
C ALA A 35 -9.96 -13.07 -21.38
N LEU A 36 -9.52 -11.82 -21.49
CA LEU A 36 -8.29 -11.30 -20.83
C LEU A 36 -8.27 -11.52 -19.31
N LYS A 37 -9.43 -11.57 -18.65
CA LYS A 37 -9.49 -11.85 -17.20
C LYS A 37 -8.92 -13.23 -16.86
N THR A 38 -8.96 -14.18 -17.79
CA THR A 38 -8.33 -15.51 -17.60
C THR A 38 -6.80 -15.47 -17.66
N HIS A 39 -6.23 -14.39 -18.19
CA HIS A 39 -4.80 -14.07 -18.12
C HIS A 39 -4.48 -13.19 -16.90
N GLY A 40 -5.47 -12.91 -16.04
CA GLY A 40 -5.31 -12.04 -14.88
C GLY A 40 -5.32 -10.55 -15.19
N ALA A 41 -5.53 -10.17 -16.46
CA ALA A 41 -5.64 -8.78 -16.89
C ALA A 41 -7.11 -8.33 -16.85
N CYS A 42 -7.40 -7.32 -16.03
CA CYS A 42 -8.73 -6.75 -15.85
C CYS A 42 -8.74 -5.29 -16.30
N THR A 43 -9.79 -4.90 -17.02
CA THR A 43 -10.08 -3.48 -17.28
C THR A 43 -10.28 -2.74 -15.97
N GLN A 44 -9.76 -1.51 -15.92
CA GLN A 44 -9.99 -0.56 -14.84
C GLN A 44 -11.06 0.45 -15.26
N GLU A 45 -11.36 1.41 -14.38
CA GLU A 45 -12.24 2.54 -14.70
C GLU A 45 -11.64 3.42 -15.80
N GLN A 46 -10.31 3.49 -15.85
CA GLN A 46 -9.57 4.28 -16.83
C GLN A 46 -9.35 3.51 -18.14
N ASP A 47 -9.44 4.24 -19.24
CA ASP A 47 -9.22 3.71 -20.59
C ASP A 47 -7.74 3.35 -20.82
N HIS A 48 -7.50 2.39 -21.72
CA HIS A 48 -6.18 1.96 -22.19
C HIS A 48 -5.22 1.40 -21.13
N VAL A 49 -5.70 1.14 -19.92
CA VAL A 49 -4.90 0.51 -18.84
C VAL A 49 -5.60 -0.68 -18.22
N PHE A 50 -4.80 -1.61 -17.72
CA PHE A 50 -5.24 -2.85 -17.09
C PHE A 50 -4.62 -3.02 -15.71
N MET A 51 -5.39 -3.63 -14.82
CA MET A 51 -4.86 -4.24 -13.62
C MET A 51 -4.41 -5.66 -13.96
N ILE A 52 -3.22 -6.05 -13.54
CA ILE A 52 -2.72 -7.43 -13.60
C ILE A 52 -2.67 -8.01 -12.19
N ARG A 53 -3.47 -9.04 -11.93
CA ARG A 53 -3.45 -9.76 -10.64
C ARG A 53 -2.50 -10.95 -10.72
N VAL A 54 -1.42 -10.88 -9.98
CA VAL A 54 -0.41 -11.93 -9.85
C VAL A 54 -0.87 -12.96 -8.83
N ARG A 55 -0.88 -14.24 -9.22
CA ARG A 55 -1.24 -15.35 -8.35
C ARG A 55 -0.06 -15.72 -7.45
N VAL A 56 -0.27 -15.74 -6.14
CA VAL A 56 0.74 -16.17 -5.16
C VAL A 56 0.16 -17.32 -4.32
N PRO A 57 0.31 -18.59 -4.76
CA PRO A 57 -0.30 -19.74 -4.09
C PRO A 57 0.11 -19.86 -2.61
N GLY A 58 -0.89 -19.93 -1.73
CA GLY A 58 -0.68 -19.95 -0.28
C GLY A 58 -0.13 -18.66 0.31
N GLY A 59 0.00 -17.58 -0.47
CA GLY A 59 0.52 -16.30 -0.03
C GLY A 59 2.04 -16.25 0.16
N VAL A 60 2.79 -17.31 -0.15
CA VAL A 60 4.24 -17.35 0.06
C VAL A 60 4.97 -16.88 -1.20
N LEU A 61 5.64 -15.74 -1.09
CA LEU A 61 6.36 -15.07 -2.17
C LEU A 61 7.87 -15.00 -1.83
N PRO A 62 8.71 -15.81 -2.49
CA PRO A 62 10.17 -15.70 -2.42
C PRO A 62 10.68 -14.26 -2.61
N ALA A 63 11.74 -13.90 -1.90
CA ALA A 63 12.27 -12.52 -1.89
C ALA A 63 12.72 -12.04 -3.28
N ASP A 64 13.28 -12.91 -4.12
CA ASP A 64 13.66 -12.58 -5.50
C ASP A 64 12.45 -12.27 -6.38
N GLN A 65 11.36 -13.04 -6.23
CA GLN A 65 10.08 -12.81 -6.88
C GLN A 65 9.45 -11.49 -6.41
N ALA A 66 9.51 -11.19 -5.11
CA ALA A 66 9.03 -9.93 -4.54
C ALA A 66 9.76 -8.71 -5.14
N ARG A 67 11.11 -8.74 -5.19
CA ARG A 67 11.89 -7.68 -5.87
C ARG A 67 11.57 -7.59 -7.36
N GLY A 68 11.32 -8.73 -8.02
CA GLY A 68 10.86 -8.77 -9.40
C GLY A 68 9.54 -8.01 -9.60
N LEU A 69 8.57 -8.24 -8.71
CA LEU A 69 7.29 -7.53 -8.74
C LEU A 69 7.43 -6.04 -8.43
N ALA A 70 8.29 -5.66 -7.49
CA ALA A 70 8.56 -4.25 -7.22
C ALA A 70 9.12 -3.51 -8.45
N ARG A 71 10.08 -4.12 -9.15
CA ARG A 71 10.61 -3.56 -10.41
C ARG A 71 9.53 -3.45 -11.48
N LEU A 72 8.61 -4.42 -11.58
CA LEU A 72 7.48 -4.35 -12.51
C LEU A 72 6.48 -3.25 -12.12
N ALA A 73 6.19 -3.08 -10.84
CA ALA A 73 5.33 -2.00 -10.35
C ALA A 73 5.92 -0.62 -10.69
N ARG A 74 7.22 -0.43 -10.45
CA ARG A 74 7.92 0.82 -10.80
C ARG A 74 7.89 1.10 -12.30
N ALA A 75 8.10 0.06 -13.12
CA ALA A 75 8.21 0.21 -14.57
C ALA A 75 6.86 0.32 -15.30
N TYR A 76 5.79 -0.30 -14.78
CA TYR A 76 4.51 -0.42 -15.50
C TYR A 76 3.28 -0.04 -14.68
N GLY A 77 3.41 0.15 -13.37
CA GLY A 77 2.27 0.32 -12.46
C GLY A 77 2.38 1.50 -11.52
N HIS A 78 3.10 2.55 -11.94
CA HIS A 78 3.26 3.80 -11.19
C HIS A 78 3.84 3.60 -9.78
N ASP A 79 4.75 2.63 -9.64
CA ASP A 79 5.37 2.24 -8.37
C ASP A 79 4.38 1.86 -7.27
N TRP A 80 3.19 1.38 -7.64
CA TRP A 80 2.14 0.97 -6.70
C TRP A 80 1.88 -0.54 -6.75
N LEU A 81 2.00 -1.20 -5.60
CA LEU A 81 1.60 -2.58 -5.38
C LEU A 81 0.40 -2.62 -4.43
N HIS A 82 -0.62 -3.38 -4.80
CA HIS A 82 -1.79 -3.61 -3.94
C HIS A 82 -1.85 -5.09 -3.49
N LEU A 83 -1.72 -5.32 -2.19
CA LEU A 83 -1.90 -6.61 -1.53
C LEU A 83 -3.38 -6.90 -1.34
N THR A 84 -3.80 -8.09 -1.74
CA THR A 84 -5.23 -8.44 -1.77
C THR A 84 -5.64 -9.31 -0.59
N THR A 85 -6.93 -9.30 -0.26
CA THR A 85 -7.56 -10.21 0.73
C THR A 85 -7.52 -11.69 0.35
N ARG A 86 -6.91 -12.02 -0.80
CA ARG A 86 -6.68 -13.39 -1.26
C ARG A 86 -5.20 -13.71 -1.43
N GLN A 87 -4.33 -12.99 -0.72
CA GLN A 87 -2.89 -13.19 -0.71
C GLN A 87 -2.27 -13.12 -2.11
N ASN A 88 -2.75 -12.20 -2.95
CA ASN A 88 -2.17 -11.87 -4.25
C ASN A 88 -1.59 -10.46 -4.23
N VAL A 89 -0.83 -10.14 -5.28
CA VAL A 89 -0.36 -8.79 -5.59
C VAL A 89 -1.07 -8.31 -6.87
N GLU A 90 -1.55 -7.08 -6.88
CA GLU A 90 -2.09 -6.40 -8.07
C GLU A 90 -1.12 -5.31 -8.53
N LEU A 91 -0.85 -5.30 -9.84
CA LEU A 91 -0.19 -4.21 -10.54
C LEU A 91 -1.28 -3.43 -11.28
N HIS A 92 -1.44 -2.15 -10.94
CA HIS A 92 -2.40 -1.27 -11.61
C HIS A 92 -1.73 -0.51 -12.75
N TRP A 93 -2.50 0.29 -13.50
CA TRP A 93 -1.98 1.20 -14.54
C TRP A 93 -1.15 0.58 -15.68
N VAL A 94 -1.16 -0.75 -15.85
CA VAL A 94 -0.40 -1.38 -16.92
C VAL A 94 -1.03 -1.03 -18.26
N GLU A 95 -0.31 -0.26 -19.07
CA GLU A 95 -0.72 0.13 -20.42
C GLU A 95 -1.11 -1.10 -21.25
N ASP A 96 -2.19 -0.96 -22.02
CA ASP A 96 -2.77 -2.01 -22.85
C ASP A 96 -1.74 -2.78 -23.69
N ARG A 97 -0.88 -2.07 -24.43
CA ARG A 97 0.17 -2.63 -25.29
C ARG A 97 1.27 -3.31 -24.49
N LYS A 98 1.41 -3.00 -23.20
CA LYS A 98 2.40 -3.56 -22.29
C LYS A 98 1.91 -4.80 -21.54
N VAL A 99 0.60 -5.09 -21.57
CA VAL A 99 0.05 -6.29 -20.90
C VAL A 99 0.79 -7.57 -21.31
N PRO A 100 1.00 -7.90 -22.60
CA PRO A 100 1.70 -9.15 -22.97
C PRO A 100 3.15 -9.20 -22.49
N GLU A 101 3.85 -8.06 -22.51
CA GLU A 101 5.24 -7.94 -22.02
C GLU A 101 5.31 -8.22 -20.51
N VAL A 102 4.40 -7.64 -19.71
CA VAL A 102 4.36 -7.86 -18.27
C VAL A 102 4.03 -9.33 -17.94
N LEU A 103 3.09 -9.94 -18.67
CA LEU A 103 2.76 -11.36 -18.52
C LEU A 103 3.98 -12.27 -18.77
N ASP A 104 4.76 -12.00 -19.81
CA ASP A 104 6.00 -12.73 -20.11
C ASP A 104 7.07 -12.53 -19.02
N LYS A 105 7.22 -11.30 -18.49
CA LYS A 105 8.14 -11.01 -17.38
C LYS A 105 7.74 -11.74 -16.10
N LEU A 106 6.44 -11.86 -15.79
CA LEU A 106 5.98 -12.68 -14.66
C LEU A 106 6.40 -14.14 -14.81
N VAL A 107 6.24 -14.73 -16.00
CA VAL A 107 6.66 -16.10 -16.27
C VAL A 107 8.17 -16.28 -16.06
N LYS A 108 8.99 -15.32 -16.52
CA LYS A 108 10.45 -15.33 -16.31
C LYS A 108 10.85 -15.25 -14.83
N LEU A 109 10.02 -14.66 -13.99
CA LEU A 109 10.19 -14.62 -12.54
C LEU A 109 9.69 -15.91 -11.84
N GLY A 110 9.14 -16.87 -12.58
CA GLY A 110 8.49 -18.06 -12.01
C GLY A 110 7.12 -17.76 -11.38
N LEU A 111 6.48 -16.67 -11.79
CA LEU A 111 5.15 -16.26 -11.36
C LEU A 111 4.12 -16.44 -12.48
N THR A 112 2.84 -16.39 -12.13
CA THR A 112 1.74 -16.45 -13.10
C THR A 112 0.58 -15.58 -12.66
N SER A 113 -0.18 -15.07 -13.62
CA SER A 113 -1.48 -14.40 -13.40
C SER A 113 -2.65 -15.21 -13.95
N ARG A 114 -2.38 -16.43 -14.48
CA ARG A 114 -3.41 -17.27 -15.10
C ARG A 114 -4.54 -17.57 -14.11
N SER A 115 -5.76 -17.39 -14.61
CA SER A 115 -7.01 -17.62 -13.90
C SER A 115 -7.16 -16.82 -12.60
N SER A 116 -6.36 -15.78 -12.36
CA SER A 116 -6.47 -14.97 -11.13
C SER A 116 -7.75 -14.08 -11.10
N CYS A 117 -8.38 -13.89 -12.27
CA CYS A 117 -9.57 -13.10 -12.49
C CYS A 117 -10.61 -13.84 -13.35
N GLY A 118 -11.81 -13.27 -13.50
CA GLY A 118 -12.91 -13.87 -14.25
C GLY A 118 -13.76 -14.88 -13.47
N HIS A 119 -14.61 -15.62 -14.18
CA HIS A 119 -15.42 -16.73 -13.64
C HIS A 119 -14.64 -18.03 -13.69
N THR A 120 -13.61 -18.08 -12.87
CA THR A 120 -12.72 -19.23 -12.76
C THR A 120 -12.08 -19.25 -11.36
N MET A 121 -11.10 -20.11 -11.19
CA MET A 121 -10.43 -20.49 -9.97
C MET A 121 -9.57 -19.36 -9.42
N ARG A 122 -9.92 -18.82 -8.26
CA ARG A 122 -9.09 -17.79 -7.61
C ARG A 122 -7.84 -18.41 -6.98
N ASN A 123 -6.99 -17.55 -6.42
CA ASN A 123 -5.84 -18.01 -5.63
C ASN A 123 -6.32 -18.95 -4.52
N VAL A 124 -5.58 -20.04 -4.32
CA VAL A 124 -5.78 -20.95 -3.19
C VAL A 124 -5.01 -20.33 -2.03
N MET A 125 -5.75 -19.89 -1.02
CA MET A 125 -5.17 -19.28 0.18
C MET A 125 -4.63 -20.36 1.12
N SER A 126 -3.61 -20.01 1.89
CA SER A 126 -3.12 -20.79 3.02
C SER A 126 -2.95 -19.87 4.22
N SER A 127 -2.91 -20.42 5.43
CA SER A 127 -2.61 -19.65 6.63
C SER A 127 -1.27 -18.93 6.48
N GLU A 128 -1.23 -17.62 6.68
CA GLU A 128 0.02 -16.85 6.61
C GLU A 128 1.09 -17.28 7.63
N GLU A 129 0.67 -18.00 8.68
CA GLU A 129 1.52 -18.58 9.72
C GLU A 129 1.84 -20.08 9.50
N ALA A 130 1.43 -20.68 8.37
CA ALA A 130 1.56 -22.11 8.12
C ALA A 130 3.03 -22.57 8.23
N GLY A 131 3.29 -23.61 9.00
CA GLY A 131 4.64 -24.14 9.31
C GLY A 131 5.38 -23.38 10.43
N ALA A 132 4.81 -22.32 11.00
CA ALA A 132 5.43 -21.55 12.11
C ALA A 132 4.55 -21.47 13.37
N SER A 133 3.22 -21.45 13.22
CA SER A 133 2.28 -21.14 14.31
C SER A 133 2.31 -22.17 15.44
N LEU A 134 2.22 -21.71 16.70
CA LEU A 134 2.09 -22.60 17.86
C LEU A 134 0.78 -23.38 17.91
N ASP A 135 -0.24 -22.92 17.19
CA ASP A 135 -1.60 -23.45 17.26
C ASP A 135 -1.94 -24.35 16.07
N GLU A 136 -1.02 -24.53 15.12
CA GLU A 136 -1.24 -25.37 13.96
C GLU A 136 -0.95 -26.85 14.27
N PRO A 137 -1.81 -27.81 13.88
CA PRO A 137 -1.50 -29.23 14.05
C PRO A 137 -0.43 -29.72 13.07
N PHE A 138 -0.39 -29.15 11.86
CA PHE A 138 0.59 -29.42 10.81
C PHE A 138 0.60 -28.30 9.76
N ASP A 139 1.67 -28.23 8.96
CA ASP A 139 1.78 -27.27 7.85
C ASP A 139 0.86 -27.64 6.67
N CYS A 140 -0.15 -26.81 6.39
CA CYS A 140 -1.09 -27.02 5.30
C CYS A 140 -0.66 -26.40 3.96
N LEU A 141 0.46 -25.66 3.90
CA LEU A 141 0.95 -25.03 2.68
C LEU A 141 1.21 -26.03 1.54
N PRO A 142 1.81 -27.23 1.77
CA PRO A 142 2.05 -28.18 0.69
C PRO A 142 0.76 -28.63 -0.01
N ASP A 143 -0.32 -28.83 0.74
CA ASP A 143 -1.60 -29.28 0.19
C ASP A 143 -2.32 -28.14 -0.53
N ALA A 144 -2.27 -26.91 0.01
CA ALA A 144 -2.78 -25.72 -0.65
C ALA A 144 -2.10 -25.49 -2.02
N ARG A 145 -0.78 -25.71 -2.10
CA ARG A 145 -0.01 -25.63 -3.35
C ARG A 145 -0.38 -26.76 -4.31
N ALA A 146 -0.46 -28.00 -3.84
CA ALA A 146 -0.87 -29.13 -4.67
C ALA A 146 -2.25 -28.89 -5.32
N VAL A 147 -3.21 -28.38 -4.55
CA VAL A 147 -4.53 -27.99 -5.07
C VAL A 147 -4.40 -26.85 -6.07
N SER A 148 -3.64 -25.79 -5.78
CA SER A 148 -3.40 -24.70 -6.72
C SER A 148 -2.82 -25.18 -8.06
N ASP A 149 -1.82 -26.07 -8.01
CA ASP A 149 -1.10 -26.54 -9.19
C ASP A 149 -1.95 -27.47 -10.04
N ALA A 150 -2.68 -28.41 -9.43
CA ALA A 150 -3.62 -29.28 -10.12
C ALA A 150 -4.71 -28.49 -10.84
N ILE A 151 -5.22 -27.43 -10.18
CA ILE A 151 -6.20 -26.53 -10.77
C ILE A 151 -5.62 -25.72 -11.92
N LEU A 152 -4.41 -25.18 -11.78
CA LEU A 152 -3.73 -24.42 -12.82
C LEU A 152 -3.43 -25.30 -14.06
N ALA A 153 -3.06 -26.57 -13.85
CA ALA A 153 -2.84 -27.52 -14.94
C ALA A 153 -4.11 -27.73 -15.79
N ARG A 154 -5.30 -27.62 -15.17
CA ARG A 154 -6.60 -27.75 -15.82
C ARG A 154 -7.23 -26.41 -16.21
N SER A 155 -6.52 -25.30 -16.05
CA SER A 155 -7.13 -23.97 -16.09
C SER A 155 -7.79 -23.64 -17.43
N ALA A 156 -7.24 -24.10 -18.56
CA ALA A 156 -7.80 -23.86 -19.88
C ALA A 156 -9.23 -24.44 -20.02
N THR A 157 -9.42 -25.66 -19.52
CA THR A 157 -10.72 -26.34 -19.49
C THR A 157 -11.66 -25.69 -18.47
N LEU A 158 -11.20 -25.53 -17.23
CA LEU A 158 -12.03 -24.99 -16.15
C LEU A 158 -12.48 -23.54 -16.39
N ASN A 159 -11.65 -22.73 -17.07
CA ASN A 159 -12.03 -21.38 -17.49
C ASN A 159 -13.30 -21.38 -18.34
N CYS A 160 -13.47 -22.42 -19.18
CA CYS A 160 -14.61 -22.53 -20.09
C CYS A 160 -15.81 -23.23 -19.46
N GLU A 161 -15.62 -24.13 -18.50
CA GLU A 161 -16.69 -24.97 -17.93
C GLU A 161 -17.32 -24.41 -16.65
N LEU A 162 -16.56 -23.69 -15.83
CA LEU A 162 -17.06 -23.22 -14.53
C LEU A 162 -18.21 -22.21 -14.69
N PRO A 163 -19.32 -22.35 -13.95
CA PRO A 163 -20.40 -21.35 -14.00
C PRO A 163 -19.98 -19.96 -13.50
N SER A 164 -19.19 -19.90 -12.43
CA SER A 164 -18.61 -18.66 -11.91
C SER A 164 -17.24 -18.91 -11.26
N ARG A 165 -16.75 -17.96 -10.46
CA ARG A 165 -15.52 -18.14 -9.67
C ARG A 165 -15.73 -19.09 -8.50
N VAL A 166 -14.66 -19.80 -8.13
CA VAL A 166 -14.56 -20.62 -6.92
C VAL A 166 -13.31 -20.23 -6.14
N ASN A 167 -13.45 -20.20 -4.82
CA ASN A 167 -12.46 -19.73 -3.87
C ASN A 167 -12.13 -20.84 -2.87
N PHE A 168 -10.86 -21.16 -2.71
CA PHE A 168 -10.39 -22.11 -1.70
C PHE A 168 -9.54 -21.43 -0.62
N ALA A 169 -9.63 -21.94 0.60
CA ALA A 169 -8.83 -21.51 1.73
C ALA A 169 -8.38 -22.73 2.57
N PHE A 170 -7.07 -22.82 2.81
CA PHE A 170 -6.46 -23.76 3.73
C PHE A 170 -6.08 -23.03 5.01
N GLY A 171 -6.61 -23.49 6.13
CA GLY A 171 -6.39 -22.94 7.45
C GLY A 171 -5.47 -23.84 8.26
N GLY A 172 -4.40 -23.28 8.82
CA GLY A 172 -3.39 -24.06 9.56
C GLY A 172 -3.87 -24.51 10.94
N SER A 173 -4.96 -23.95 11.47
CA SER A 173 -5.47 -24.28 12.80
C SER A 173 -6.98 -24.12 12.88
N PRO A 174 -7.65 -24.65 13.93
CA PRO A 174 -9.07 -24.43 14.19
C PRO A 174 -9.51 -22.96 14.25
N ARG A 175 -8.59 -22.02 14.48
CA ARG A 175 -8.87 -20.57 14.42
C ARG A 175 -9.25 -20.10 13.01
N CYS A 176 -8.84 -20.85 11.98
CA CYS A 176 -9.11 -20.52 10.58
C CYS A 176 -10.51 -20.94 10.10
N ARG A 177 -11.40 -21.43 10.98
CA ARG A 177 -12.79 -21.74 10.63
C ARG A 177 -13.54 -20.52 10.09
N HIS A 178 -13.20 -19.32 10.54
CA HIS A 178 -13.78 -18.08 9.99
C HIS A 178 -13.56 -17.97 8.48
N ASP A 179 -12.35 -18.24 7.98
CA ASP A 179 -12.11 -18.24 6.53
C ASP A 179 -12.79 -19.39 5.81
N ALA A 180 -12.86 -20.56 6.44
CA ALA A 180 -13.55 -21.71 5.86
C ALA A 180 -15.04 -21.41 5.60
N LEU A 181 -15.69 -20.66 6.51
CA LEU A 181 -17.08 -20.23 6.37
C LEU A 181 -17.32 -19.28 5.18
N LEU A 182 -16.30 -18.57 4.71
CA LEU A 182 -16.43 -17.49 3.72
C LEU A 182 -16.05 -17.91 2.29
N ASN A 183 -15.49 -19.09 2.12
CA ASN A 183 -14.95 -19.59 0.86
C ASN A 183 -15.79 -20.74 0.29
N ASP A 184 -15.72 -20.92 -1.03
CA ASP A 184 -16.50 -21.97 -1.73
C ASP A 184 -16.01 -23.37 -1.29
N GLY A 185 -14.75 -23.51 -0.90
CA GLY A 185 -14.24 -24.64 -0.11
C GLY A 185 -13.22 -24.20 0.95
N GLY A 186 -13.36 -24.71 2.17
CA GLY A 186 -12.52 -24.40 3.32
C GLY A 186 -11.97 -25.67 3.96
N PHE A 187 -10.65 -25.74 4.10
CA PHE A 187 -9.93 -26.87 4.68
C PHE A 187 -9.27 -26.41 5.97
N VAL A 188 -9.66 -26.95 7.13
CA VAL A 188 -9.12 -26.52 8.42
C VAL A 188 -8.32 -27.66 9.04
N SER A 189 -7.00 -27.47 9.20
CA SER A 189 -6.10 -28.50 9.71
C SER A 189 -6.54 -29.01 11.09
N VAL A 190 -6.67 -30.32 11.20
CA VAL A 190 -6.97 -31.07 12.43
C VAL A 190 -6.18 -32.38 12.45
N VAL A 191 -6.07 -32.99 13.61
CA VAL A 191 -5.50 -34.34 13.77
C VAL A 191 -6.55 -35.21 14.43
N HIS A 192 -6.80 -36.39 13.86
CA HIS A 192 -7.72 -37.40 14.39
C HIS A 192 -6.94 -38.70 14.59
N ASP A 193 -6.91 -39.22 15.82
CA ASP A 193 -6.18 -40.45 16.18
C ASP A 193 -4.72 -40.51 15.69
N GLY A 194 -4.05 -39.36 15.67
CA GLY A 194 -2.66 -39.22 15.22
C GLY A 194 -2.48 -39.05 13.70
N GLU A 195 -3.55 -39.11 12.92
CA GLU A 195 -3.55 -38.87 11.48
C GLU A 195 -3.85 -37.37 11.19
N PRO A 196 -2.99 -36.66 10.43
CA PRO A 196 -3.27 -35.31 9.99
C PRO A 196 -4.33 -35.29 8.88
N GLY A 197 -5.25 -34.33 8.97
CA GLY A 197 -6.32 -34.15 7.99
C GLY A 197 -7.03 -32.81 8.15
N TYR A 198 -8.24 -32.71 7.63
CA TYR A 198 -8.99 -31.46 7.56
C TYR A 198 -10.44 -31.61 8.01
N GLU A 199 -10.96 -30.63 8.75
CA GLU A 199 -12.39 -30.34 8.68
C GLU A 199 -12.66 -29.68 7.33
N LEU A 200 -13.65 -30.18 6.58
CA LEU A 200 -14.01 -29.65 5.27
C LEU A 200 -15.33 -28.88 5.33
N TRP A 201 -15.32 -27.69 4.73
CA TRP A 201 -16.46 -26.80 4.60
C TRP A 201 -16.68 -26.44 3.12
N GLY A 202 -17.93 -26.24 2.70
CA GLY A 202 -18.25 -25.91 1.30
C GLY A 202 -19.43 -24.95 1.13
N GLY A 203 -19.41 -24.19 0.03
CA GLY A 203 -20.52 -23.32 -0.37
C GLY A 203 -20.53 -21.92 0.27
N GLY A 204 -19.47 -21.53 0.97
CA GLY A 204 -19.32 -20.19 1.53
C GLY A 204 -19.09 -19.14 0.44
N SER A 205 -19.73 -17.98 0.59
CA SER A 205 -19.48 -16.85 -0.29
C SER A 205 -20.04 -15.56 0.29
N LEU A 206 -19.19 -14.54 0.35
CA LEU A 206 -19.64 -13.16 0.47
C LEU A 206 -20.16 -12.59 -0.88
N GLY A 207 -20.56 -11.32 -0.85
CA GLY A 207 -21.13 -10.59 -1.99
C GLY A 207 -22.47 -9.98 -1.63
N LYS A 208 -23.29 -9.63 -2.63
CA LYS A 208 -24.58 -8.95 -2.41
C LYS A 208 -25.55 -9.73 -1.53
N ALA A 209 -25.55 -11.06 -1.65
CA ALA A 209 -26.34 -11.99 -0.85
C ALA A 209 -25.36 -12.99 -0.21
N PRO A 210 -24.83 -12.71 0.98
CA PRO A 210 -23.81 -13.58 1.56
C PRO A 210 -24.42 -14.91 2.05
N HIS A 211 -23.62 -15.97 2.03
CA HIS A 211 -23.97 -17.31 2.49
C HIS A 211 -22.73 -17.91 3.19
N LEU A 212 -22.92 -18.54 4.36
CA LEU A 212 -21.83 -19.19 5.09
C LEU A 212 -21.69 -20.65 4.63
N ALA A 213 -20.47 -21.17 4.60
CA ALA A 213 -20.23 -22.54 4.20
C ALA A 213 -20.87 -23.55 5.18
N VAL A 214 -21.35 -24.66 4.65
CA VAL A 214 -21.82 -25.80 5.44
C VAL A 214 -20.67 -26.77 5.67
N LYS A 215 -20.67 -27.48 6.80
CA LYS A 215 -19.66 -28.53 7.05
C LYS A 215 -19.98 -29.77 6.21
N LEU A 216 -18.99 -30.23 5.45
CA LEU A 216 -19.06 -31.40 4.57
C LEU A 216 -18.46 -32.64 5.21
N ALA A 217 -17.34 -32.50 5.93
CA ALA A 217 -16.70 -33.60 6.65
C ALA A 217 -16.09 -33.10 7.97
N ASP A 218 -16.27 -33.85 9.05
CA ASP A 218 -15.58 -33.59 10.31
C ASP A 218 -14.10 -33.96 10.25
N PHE A 219 -13.74 -34.93 9.40
CA PHE A 219 -12.36 -35.32 9.14
C PHE A 219 -12.19 -35.83 7.70
N LEU A 220 -11.20 -35.27 7.01
CA LEU A 220 -10.77 -35.63 5.67
C LEU A 220 -9.26 -35.89 5.72
N PRO A 221 -8.77 -37.11 5.44
CA PRO A 221 -7.33 -37.39 5.36
C PRO A 221 -6.61 -36.45 4.39
N ARG A 222 -5.36 -36.07 4.69
CA ARG A 222 -4.56 -35.21 3.79
C ARG A 222 -4.45 -35.75 2.37
N ALA A 223 -4.31 -37.06 2.22
CA ALA A 223 -4.23 -37.73 0.91
C ALA A 223 -5.46 -37.46 0.02
N ASP A 224 -6.60 -37.13 0.64
CA ASP A 224 -7.86 -36.89 -0.06
C ASP A 224 -8.15 -35.39 -0.27
N ALA A 225 -7.27 -34.48 0.16
CA ALA A 225 -7.50 -33.03 0.09
C ALA A 225 -7.71 -32.54 -1.35
N LEU A 226 -6.91 -33.02 -2.31
CA LEU A 226 -7.07 -32.68 -3.72
C LEU A 226 -8.37 -33.25 -4.29
N ALA A 227 -8.66 -34.52 -4.03
CA ALA A 227 -9.90 -35.15 -4.47
C ALA A 227 -11.14 -34.42 -3.94
N ALA A 228 -11.13 -33.96 -2.70
CA ALA A 228 -12.21 -33.18 -2.11
C ALA A 228 -12.39 -31.80 -2.77
N ALA A 229 -11.29 -31.11 -3.10
CA ALA A 229 -11.33 -29.86 -3.85
C ALA A 229 -11.87 -30.06 -5.27
N GLU A 230 -11.44 -31.13 -5.96
CA GLU A 230 -11.97 -31.49 -7.28
C GLU A 230 -13.45 -31.85 -7.23
N ALA A 231 -13.90 -32.56 -6.20
CA ALA A 231 -15.31 -32.90 -6.02
C ALA A 231 -16.19 -31.65 -5.88
N LEU A 232 -15.73 -30.62 -5.15
CA LEU A 232 -16.43 -29.33 -5.09
C LEU A 232 -16.52 -28.65 -6.47
N ILE A 233 -15.45 -28.73 -7.27
CA ILE A 233 -15.44 -28.23 -8.64
C ILE A 233 -16.44 -29.01 -9.51
N ASP A 234 -16.45 -30.33 -9.40
CA ASP A 234 -17.31 -31.20 -10.20
C ASP A 234 -18.79 -31.00 -9.86
N VAL A 235 -19.14 -30.89 -8.58
CA VAL A 235 -20.50 -30.47 -8.14
C VAL A 235 -20.86 -29.12 -8.74
N PHE A 236 -19.91 -28.17 -8.70
CA PHE A 236 -20.16 -26.84 -9.22
C PHE A 236 -20.40 -26.83 -10.74
N VAL A 237 -19.64 -27.61 -11.51
CA VAL A 237 -19.81 -27.76 -12.95
C VAL A 237 -21.13 -28.48 -13.27
N ALA A 238 -21.49 -29.52 -12.51
CA ALA A 238 -22.68 -30.31 -12.76
C ALA A 238 -23.99 -29.58 -12.44
N HIS A 239 -24.01 -28.80 -11.35
CA HIS A 239 -25.24 -28.20 -10.83
C HIS A 239 -25.29 -26.68 -10.94
N GLY A 240 -24.17 -26.00 -11.14
CA GLY A 240 -24.15 -24.54 -11.18
C GLY A 240 -24.74 -23.98 -12.47
N ASN A 241 -25.44 -22.84 -12.34
CA ASN A 241 -26.10 -22.22 -13.48
C ASN A 241 -25.11 -21.46 -14.38
N PHE A 242 -24.66 -22.16 -15.43
CA PHE A 242 -23.72 -21.63 -16.42
C PHE A 242 -24.32 -20.49 -17.27
N ASP A 243 -25.59 -20.63 -17.66
CA ASP A 243 -26.27 -19.72 -18.59
C ASP A 243 -26.75 -18.42 -17.93
N ALA A 244 -26.83 -18.38 -16.59
CA ALA A 244 -27.18 -17.20 -15.81
C ALA A 244 -26.07 -16.81 -14.82
N PRO A 245 -24.97 -16.16 -15.26
CA PRO A 245 -23.79 -15.90 -14.43
C PRO A 245 -24.06 -15.09 -13.15
N ALA A 246 -25.13 -14.28 -13.11
CA ALA A 246 -25.54 -13.55 -11.91
C ALA A 246 -25.96 -14.48 -10.75
N LYS A 247 -26.41 -15.70 -11.08
CA LYS A 247 -26.70 -16.80 -10.14
C LYS A 247 -25.70 -17.94 -10.25
N GLY A 248 -24.52 -17.68 -10.81
CA GLY A 248 -23.56 -18.72 -11.16
C GLY A 248 -22.62 -19.13 -10.03
N ARG A 249 -22.74 -18.62 -8.79
CA ARG A 249 -21.84 -18.98 -7.66
C ARG A 249 -22.27 -20.27 -6.95
N LEU A 250 -21.32 -20.99 -6.35
CA LEU A 250 -21.58 -22.27 -5.69
C LEU A 250 -22.65 -22.20 -4.58
N LYS A 251 -22.72 -21.10 -3.82
CA LYS A 251 -23.81 -20.89 -2.84
C LYS A 251 -25.22 -21.08 -3.40
N TYR A 252 -25.47 -20.79 -4.68
CA TYR A 252 -26.79 -20.96 -5.28
C TYR A 252 -27.11 -22.42 -5.57
N VAL A 253 -26.08 -23.26 -5.76
CA VAL A 253 -26.23 -24.71 -5.79
C VAL A 253 -26.63 -25.20 -4.39
N VAL A 254 -26.04 -24.64 -3.33
CA VAL A 254 -26.46 -24.94 -1.95
C VAL A 254 -27.91 -24.50 -1.71
N ASP A 255 -28.28 -23.28 -2.10
CA ASP A 255 -29.65 -22.77 -1.98
C ASP A 255 -30.68 -23.68 -2.70
N GLU A 256 -30.32 -24.24 -3.86
CA GLU A 256 -31.20 -25.09 -4.66
C GLU A 256 -31.31 -26.52 -4.12
N LEU A 257 -30.19 -27.13 -3.74
CA LEU A 257 -30.16 -28.51 -3.26
C LEU A 257 -30.51 -28.63 -1.77
N GLY A 258 -30.36 -27.54 -1.00
CA GLY A 258 -30.31 -27.55 0.45
C GLY A 258 -29.01 -28.18 0.99
N ASP A 259 -28.69 -27.93 2.26
CA ASP A 259 -27.45 -28.37 2.92
C ASP A 259 -27.21 -29.88 2.78
N ASP A 260 -28.22 -30.70 3.07
CA ASP A 260 -28.12 -32.17 2.99
C ASP A 260 -27.99 -32.67 1.55
N GLY A 261 -28.72 -32.05 0.62
CA GLY A 261 -28.63 -32.38 -0.81
C GLY A 261 -27.27 -32.01 -1.41
N PHE A 262 -26.72 -30.86 -1.01
CA PHE A 262 -25.38 -30.43 -1.40
C PHE A 262 -24.30 -31.35 -0.81
N ARG A 263 -24.42 -31.75 0.45
CA ARG A 263 -23.51 -32.72 1.08
C ARG A 263 -23.54 -34.06 0.34
N ALA A 264 -24.73 -34.58 0.03
CA ALA A 264 -24.88 -35.84 -0.71
C ALA A 264 -24.28 -35.76 -2.14
N ALA A 265 -24.50 -34.65 -2.85
CA ALA A 265 -23.91 -34.41 -4.16
C ALA A 265 -22.38 -34.37 -4.11
N TRP A 266 -21.82 -33.72 -3.08
CA TRP A 266 -20.38 -33.69 -2.85
C TRP A 266 -19.83 -35.08 -2.49
N GLU A 267 -20.47 -35.85 -1.62
CA GLU A 267 -20.03 -37.22 -1.26
C GLU A 267 -19.97 -38.15 -2.47
N GLN A 268 -20.96 -38.04 -3.37
CA GLN A 268 -20.96 -38.77 -4.64
C GLN A 268 -19.78 -38.35 -5.53
N ALA A 269 -19.62 -37.04 -5.78
CA ALA A 269 -18.54 -36.51 -6.59
C ALA A 269 -17.16 -36.82 -5.98
N PHE A 270 -17.05 -36.83 -4.65
CA PHE A 270 -15.83 -37.15 -3.93
C PHE A 270 -15.43 -38.61 -4.09
N THR A 271 -16.39 -39.54 -4.07
CA THR A 271 -16.14 -40.96 -4.36
C THR A 271 -15.53 -41.14 -5.75
N GLU A 272 -16.05 -40.42 -6.75
CA GLU A 272 -15.54 -40.45 -8.12
C GLU A 272 -14.16 -39.78 -8.22
N ALA A 273 -14.00 -38.58 -7.65
CA ALA A 273 -12.75 -37.84 -7.67
C ALA A 273 -11.61 -38.59 -6.98
N ARG A 274 -11.88 -39.24 -5.84
CA ARG A 274 -10.90 -40.05 -5.09
C ARG A 274 -10.38 -41.26 -5.87
N SER A 275 -11.16 -41.77 -6.84
CA SER A 275 -10.73 -42.87 -7.72
C SER A 275 -9.75 -42.43 -8.82
N ARG A 276 -9.61 -41.12 -9.06
CA ARG A 276 -8.69 -40.57 -10.04
C ARG A 276 -7.25 -40.61 -9.50
N PRO A 277 -6.23 -40.62 -10.37
CA PRO A 277 -4.84 -40.51 -9.92
C PRO A 277 -4.58 -39.14 -9.29
N HIS A 278 -4.05 -39.14 -8.07
CA HIS A 278 -3.58 -37.96 -7.36
C HIS A 278 -2.09 -38.12 -7.02
N PRO A 279 -1.30 -37.02 -6.99
CA PRO A 279 0.04 -37.09 -6.44
C PRO A 279 -0.03 -37.48 -4.97
N GLU A 280 0.95 -38.28 -4.51
CA GLU A 280 1.12 -38.52 -3.09
C GLU A 280 1.34 -37.19 -2.37
N PRO A 281 0.65 -36.94 -1.22
CA PRO A 281 0.84 -35.71 -0.49
C PRO A 281 2.28 -35.59 -0.04
N VAL A 282 2.83 -34.36 -0.11
CA VAL A 282 4.15 -34.08 0.44
C VAL A 282 4.12 -34.44 1.94
N PRO A 283 5.06 -35.28 2.44
CA PRO A 283 5.09 -35.61 3.85
C PRO A 283 5.19 -34.35 4.69
N VAL A 284 4.33 -34.26 5.71
CA VAL A 284 4.42 -33.25 6.76
C VAL A 284 4.35 -33.99 8.08
N ASP A 285 5.08 -33.50 9.06
CA ASP A 285 5.01 -34.05 10.39
C ASP A 285 3.77 -33.51 11.11
N VAL A 286 3.10 -34.38 11.86
CA VAL A 286 2.21 -33.89 12.93
C VAL A 286 3.11 -33.17 13.91
N LEU A 287 2.87 -31.86 14.05
CA LEU A 287 3.74 -31.05 14.85
C LEU A 287 3.53 -31.40 16.32
N ALA A 288 4.62 -31.79 16.98
CA ALA A 288 4.59 -32.08 18.40
C ALA A 288 4.04 -30.90 19.19
N GLU A 289 3.48 -31.16 20.37
CA GLU A 289 3.15 -30.10 21.30
C GLU A 289 4.42 -29.28 21.58
N ALA A 290 4.37 -28.00 21.24
CA ALA A 290 5.51 -27.12 21.43
C ALA A 290 5.72 -26.90 22.92
N ASP A 291 6.96 -26.91 23.39
CA ASP A 291 7.27 -26.50 24.77
C ASP A 291 7.09 -24.98 24.88
N ARG A 292 5.84 -24.59 25.15
CA ARG A 292 5.45 -23.18 25.27
C ARG A 292 6.22 -22.50 26.41
N VAL A 293 6.68 -23.25 27.43
CA VAL A 293 7.48 -22.69 28.52
C VAL A 293 8.86 -22.30 28.00
N GLU A 294 9.56 -23.19 27.29
CA GLU A 294 10.87 -22.87 26.71
C GLU A 294 10.78 -21.77 25.65
N ILE A 295 9.77 -21.80 24.79
CA ILE A 295 9.57 -20.76 23.76
C ILE A 295 9.31 -19.40 24.40
N LEU A 296 8.43 -19.33 25.40
CA LEU A 296 8.07 -18.07 26.04
C LEU A 296 9.15 -17.54 27.01
N LYS A 297 10.18 -18.33 27.35
CA LYS A 297 11.36 -17.85 28.09
C LYS A 297 12.25 -16.93 27.24
N VAL A 298 12.26 -17.11 25.92
CA VAL A 298 13.08 -16.33 25.00
C VAL A 298 12.26 -15.18 24.46
N VAL A 299 12.32 -14.04 25.14
CA VAL A 299 11.42 -12.91 24.91
C VAL A 299 12.15 -11.81 24.12
N PRO A 300 11.55 -11.26 23.04
CA PRO A 300 12.15 -10.17 22.30
C PRO A 300 12.22 -8.89 23.14
N PRO A 301 13.10 -7.94 22.79
CA PRO A 301 13.04 -6.60 23.33
C PRO A 301 11.61 -6.03 23.17
N ARG A 302 11.03 -5.51 24.27
CA ARG A 302 9.62 -5.05 24.40
C ARG A 302 8.53 -6.14 24.45
N GLY A 303 8.89 -7.41 24.43
CA GLY A 303 7.95 -8.52 24.65
C GLY A 303 7.11 -8.88 23.43
N TRP A 304 6.25 -9.88 23.62
CA TRP A 304 5.30 -10.34 22.61
C TRP A 304 4.13 -9.36 22.44
N SER A 305 3.66 -9.19 21.22
CA SER A 305 2.55 -8.29 20.86
C SER A 305 1.66 -8.92 19.78
N ALA A 306 0.70 -8.16 19.23
CA ALA A 306 -0.07 -8.61 18.07
C ALA A 306 0.81 -8.74 16.82
N GLY A 307 1.74 -7.80 16.61
CA GLY A 307 2.67 -7.79 15.49
C GLY A 307 3.98 -8.55 15.71
N VAL A 308 4.28 -8.99 16.94
CA VAL A 308 5.45 -9.82 17.29
C VAL A 308 4.98 -11.06 18.03
N ARG A 309 4.97 -12.20 17.35
CA ARG A 309 4.41 -13.44 17.91
C ARG A 309 5.47 -14.52 18.06
N PRO A 310 5.39 -15.34 19.12
CA PRO A 310 6.24 -16.52 19.24
C PRO A 310 5.88 -17.57 18.18
N GLN A 311 6.87 -18.33 17.74
CA GLN A 311 6.69 -19.45 16.82
C GLN A 311 7.23 -20.75 17.43
N ARG A 312 7.03 -21.88 16.74
CA ARG A 312 7.41 -23.21 17.23
C ARG A 312 8.90 -23.37 17.54
N ASP A 313 9.76 -22.69 16.79
CA ASP A 313 11.20 -22.67 17.05
C ASP A 313 11.52 -21.70 18.18
N ALA A 314 12.03 -22.22 19.30
CA ALA A 314 12.48 -21.40 20.41
C ALA A 314 13.57 -20.41 19.95
N GLY A 315 13.44 -19.14 20.37
CA GLY A 315 14.33 -18.06 19.93
C GLY A 315 14.03 -17.49 18.54
N ARG A 316 12.93 -17.89 17.91
CA ARG A 316 12.38 -17.26 16.70
C ARG A 316 11.01 -16.63 16.95
N ALA A 317 10.65 -15.71 16.08
CA ALA A 317 9.37 -15.01 16.04
C ALA A 317 8.86 -14.89 14.60
N TYR A 318 7.55 -14.75 14.44
CA TYR A 318 7.01 -14.18 13.21
C TYR A 318 6.48 -12.77 13.47
N LEU A 319 6.75 -11.88 12.52
CA LEU A 319 6.46 -10.45 12.59
C LEU A 319 5.43 -10.08 11.52
N THR A 320 4.33 -9.48 11.92
CA THR A 320 3.32 -8.96 10.99
C THR A 320 3.61 -7.49 10.75
N VAL A 321 4.06 -7.16 9.55
CA VAL A 321 4.21 -5.79 9.06
C VAL A 321 2.85 -5.30 8.60
N GLU A 322 2.35 -4.26 9.24
CA GLU A 322 1.11 -3.61 8.88
C GLU A 322 1.29 -2.82 7.58
N VAL A 323 0.41 -3.09 6.63
CA VAL A 323 0.36 -2.43 5.33
C VAL A 323 -1.03 -1.80 5.21
N PRO A 324 -1.17 -0.51 5.56
CA PRO A 324 -2.46 0.17 5.53
C PRO A 324 -3.16 -0.01 4.19
N MET A 325 -4.39 -0.56 4.23
CA MET A 325 -5.22 -0.85 3.04
C MET A 325 -4.59 -1.79 1.99
N GLY A 326 -3.44 -2.39 2.28
CA GLY A 326 -2.69 -3.24 1.36
C GLY A 326 -1.80 -2.50 0.35
N ASP A 327 -1.60 -1.19 0.48
CA ASP A 327 -0.86 -0.41 -0.52
C ASP A 327 0.61 -0.19 -0.14
N LEU A 328 1.53 -0.49 -1.07
CA LEU A 328 2.97 -0.30 -0.92
C LEU A 328 3.61 0.32 -2.16
N ALA A 329 4.67 1.09 -1.93
CA ALA A 329 5.61 1.47 -2.99
C ALA A 329 6.58 0.32 -3.29
N GLY A 330 7.14 0.27 -4.51
CA GLY A 330 8.11 -0.75 -4.90
C GLY A 330 9.35 -0.77 -4.00
N ALA A 331 9.85 0.41 -3.60
CA ALA A 331 10.99 0.52 -2.71
C ALA A 331 10.74 -0.11 -1.32
N ASP A 332 9.53 0.02 -0.78
CA ASP A 332 9.18 -0.60 0.50
C ASP A 332 8.99 -2.10 0.37
N PHE A 333 8.48 -2.56 -0.77
CA PHE A 333 8.38 -4.00 -1.05
C PHE A 333 9.75 -4.66 -1.24
N GLU A 334 10.71 -3.97 -1.89
CA GLU A 334 12.12 -4.39 -2.00
C GLU A 334 12.81 -4.44 -0.63
N LEU A 335 12.57 -3.44 0.22
CA LEU A 335 13.07 -3.44 1.58
C LEU A 335 12.60 -4.68 2.36
N LEU A 336 11.30 -5.00 2.28
CA LEU A 336 10.74 -6.18 2.95
C LEU A 336 11.40 -7.46 2.41
N ALA A 337 11.62 -7.56 1.10
CA ALA A 337 12.33 -8.69 0.51
C ALA A 337 13.79 -8.80 1.02
N ASP A 338 14.49 -7.67 1.16
CA ASP A 338 15.84 -7.66 1.73
C ASP A 338 15.86 -8.05 3.22
N MET A 339 14.82 -7.71 3.97
CA MET A 339 14.65 -8.19 5.34
C MET A 339 14.39 -9.69 5.38
N ALA A 340 13.60 -10.21 4.44
CA ALA A 340 13.30 -11.62 4.35
C ALA A 340 14.57 -12.47 4.17
N ASP A 341 15.48 -12.02 3.30
CA ASP A 341 16.76 -12.71 3.09
C ASP A 341 17.73 -12.58 4.27
N ARG A 342 17.77 -11.42 4.93
CA ARG A 342 18.75 -11.13 5.99
C ARG A 342 18.36 -11.69 7.35
N HIS A 343 17.07 -11.68 7.66
CA HIS A 343 16.56 -11.92 9.01
C HIS A 343 15.53 -13.04 9.08
N CYS A 344 15.04 -13.56 7.95
CA CYS A 344 13.89 -14.48 7.92
C CYS A 344 14.25 -15.78 7.17
N ASP A 345 13.24 -16.45 6.62
CA ASP A 345 13.35 -17.66 5.80
C ASP A 345 13.39 -17.38 4.28
N GLY A 346 13.70 -16.14 3.86
CA GLY A 346 13.84 -15.77 2.45
C GLY A 346 12.51 -15.57 1.70
N ALA A 347 11.38 -15.47 2.39
CA ALA A 347 10.08 -15.24 1.76
C ALA A 347 9.22 -14.21 2.51
N LEU A 348 8.40 -13.49 1.73
CA LEU A 348 7.27 -12.69 2.22
C LEU A 348 6.02 -13.55 2.26
N ASN A 349 5.29 -13.53 3.38
CA ASN A 349 4.04 -14.27 3.52
C ASN A 349 2.88 -13.26 3.53
N LEU A 350 2.18 -13.14 2.42
CA LEU A 350 1.06 -12.22 2.26
C LEU A 350 -0.12 -12.71 3.09
N SER A 351 -0.75 -11.84 3.87
CA SER A 351 -1.89 -12.23 4.72
C SER A 351 -3.25 -11.97 4.05
N ARG A 352 -4.29 -12.59 4.60
CA ARG A 352 -5.70 -12.36 4.22
C ARG A 352 -6.18 -10.96 4.62
N ASP A 353 -5.46 -10.30 5.52
CA ASP A 353 -5.67 -8.93 5.99
C ASP A 353 -4.90 -7.87 5.18
N GLN A 354 -4.33 -8.25 4.04
CA GLN A 354 -3.54 -7.37 3.16
C GLN A 354 -2.20 -6.92 3.77
N ASN A 355 -1.65 -7.69 4.72
CA ASN A 355 -0.36 -7.41 5.38
C ASN A 355 0.75 -8.33 4.87
N VAL A 356 1.98 -8.09 5.33
CA VAL A 356 3.13 -8.97 5.09
C VAL A 356 3.59 -9.59 6.41
N VAL A 357 3.78 -10.91 6.43
CA VAL A 357 4.30 -11.66 7.57
C VAL A 357 5.72 -12.15 7.26
N LEU A 358 6.66 -11.73 8.09
CA LEU A 358 8.05 -12.19 8.11
C LEU A 358 8.17 -13.33 9.13
N ARG A 359 8.43 -14.55 8.68
CA ARG A 359 8.54 -15.73 9.56
C ARG A 359 10.00 -16.01 9.94
N SER A 360 10.22 -16.74 11.02
CA SER A 360 11.56 -17.22 11.41
C SER A 360 12.58 -16.13 11.72
N VAL A 361 12.12 -14.99 12.24
CA VAL A 361 12.98 -13.89 12.68
C VAL A 361 13.66 -14.26 14.01
N PRO A 362 15.00 -14.18 14.14
CA PRO A 362 15.65 -14.29 15.44
C PRO A 362 15.06 -13.29 16.43
N VAL A 363 14.76 -13.74 17.64
CA VAL A 363 14.20 -12.88 18.70
C VAL A 363 15.10 -11.66 18.97
N ASP A 364 16.42 -11.82 18.87
CA ASP A 364 17.40 -10.74 19.04
C ASP A 364 17.40 -9.71 17.89
N ASP A 365 16.92 -10.10 16.69
CA ASP A 365 16.86 -9.22 15.52
C ASP A 365 15.56 -8.41 15.47
N VAL A 366 14.55 -8.71 16.30
CA VAL A 366 13.25 -8.03 16.27
C VAL A 366 13.38 -6.51 16.45
N ALA A 367 14.26 -6.05 17.34
CA ALA A 367 14.48 -4.62 17.55
C ALA A 367 15.09 -3.94 16.31
N ARG A 368 15.98 -4.64 15.59
CA ARG A 368 16.61 -4.15 14.36
C ARG A 368 15.60 -4.07 13.23
N VAL A 369 14.83 -5.14 13.00
CA VAL A 369 13.78 -5.17 11.97
C VAL A 369 12.78 -4.04 12.21
N ARG A 370 12.30 -3.91 13.45
CA ARG A 370 11.39 -2.83 13.84
C ARG A 370 11.94 -1.44 13.55
N LYS A 371 13.21 -1.17 13.91
CA LYS A 371 13.83 0.13 13.65
C LYS A 371 13.80 0.46 12.15
N VAL A 372 14.20 -0.48 11.30
CA VAL A 372 14.25 -0.26 9.86
C VAL A 372 12.84 -0.05 9.26
N LEU A 373 11.81 -0.74 9.77
CA LEU A 373 10.42 -0.48 9.37
C LEU A 373 9.99 0.95 9.71
N VAL A 374 10.26 1.40 10.95
CA VAL A 374 9.88 2.75 11.41
C VAL A 374 10.60 3.84 10.62
N ASP A 375 11.88 3.65 10.29
CA ASP A 375 12.65 4.58 9.45
C ASP A 375 12.02 4.74 8.03
N ARG A 376 11.14 3.82 7.63
CA ARG A 376 10.39 3.81 6.36
C ARG A 376 8.89 4.04 6.54
N ARG A 377 8.46 4.51 7.72
CA ARG A 377 7.05 4.75 8.10
C ARG A 377 6.17 3.51 8.03
N LEU A 378 6.76 2.32 8.07
CA LEU A 378 6.07 1.05 8.27
C LEU A 378 6.11 0.66 9.75
N ASN A 379 5.12 -0.11 10.18
CA ASN A 379 5.00 -0.53 11.57
C ASN A 379 4.69 -2.01 11.67
N LEU A 380 5.00 -2.60 12.82
CA LEU A 380 4.44 -3.90 13.17
C LEU A 380 2.99 -3.72 13.61
N LEU A 381 2.16 -4.72 13.33
CA LEU A 381 0.73 -4.69 13.64
C LEU A 381 0.47 -4.27 15.09
N GLY A 382 -0.32 -3.20 15.25
CA GLY A 382 -0.71 -2.64 16.55
C GLY A 382 0.26 -1.61 17.14
N GLU A 383 1.37 -1.27 16.46
CA GLU A 383 2.36 -0.30 16.95
C GLU A 383 2.18 1.11 16.38
N ALA A 384 1.51 1.26 15.25
CA ALA A 384 1.28 2.54 14.59
C ALA A 384 0.26 3.45 15.29
N HIS A 385 -0.51 2.93 16.26
CA HIS A 385 -1.67 3.60 16.87
C HIS A 385 -2.74 4.08 15.87
N VAL A 386 -2.73 3.55 14.63
CA VAL A 386 -3.74 3.79 13.61
C VAL A 386 -4.81 2.70 13.64
N ALA A 387 -5.94 2.97 13.00
CA ALA A 387 -7.03 2.02 12.88
C ALA A 387 -6.68 0.84 11.95
N SER A 388 -7.12 -0.37 12.31
CA SER A 388 -7.05 -1.55 11.42
C SER A 388 -8.11 -1.45 10.32
N VAL A 389 -7.77 -0.78 9.22
CA VAL A 389 -8.67 -0.55 8.08
C VAL A 389 -8.26 -1.40 6.88
N ARG A 390 -9.19 -2.24 6.44
CA ARG A 390 -9.09 -3.04 5.22
C ARG A 390 -9.97 -2.41 4.15
N ALA A 391 -9.41 -2.08 2.99
CA ALA A 391 -10.15 -1.44 1.91
C ALA A 391 -9.91 -2.16 0.57
N CYS A 392 -10.95 -2.26 -0.24
CA CYS A 392 -10.75 -2.59 -1.66
C CYS A 392 -10.37 -1.33 -2.44
N THR A 393 -9.87 -1.50 -3.65
CA THR A 393 -9.48 -0.39 -4.52
C THR A 393 -10.63 0.57 -4.92
N GLY A 394 -11.89 0.13 -4.83
CA GLY A 394 -13.07 1.00 -4.98
C GLY A 394 -13.19 1.70 -6.34
N SER A 395 -14.10 2.67 -6.47
CA SER A 395 -14.33 3.39 -7.74
C SER A 395 -13.15 4.27 -8.20
N ALA A 396 -12.07 4.37 -7.42
CA ALA A 396 -10.85 5.07 -7.84
C ALA A 396 -10.18 4.37 -9.04
N VAL A 397 -10.27 3.03 -9.11
CA VAL A 397 -9.71 2.24 -10.23
C VAL A 397 -10.61 1.10 -10.68
N CYS A 398 -11.52 0.61 -9.84
CA CYS A 398 -12.35 -0.54 -10.16
C CYS A 398 -13.59 -0.11 -10.97
N ALA A 399 -13.72 -0.65 -12.18
CA ALA A 399 -14.88 -0.45 -13.07
C ALA A 399 -16.24 -0.94 -12.53
N LEU A 400 -16.25 -1.62 -11.37
CA LEU A 400 -17.47 -2.05 -10.67
C LEU A 400 -17.73 -1.25 -9.39
N GLY A 401 -16.84 -0.33 -9.03
CA GLY A 401 -16.97 0.51 -7.85
C GLY A 401 -18.16 1.47 -7.99
N ILE A 402 -18.89 1.67 -6.90
CA ILE A 402 -19.98 2.66 -6.82
C ILE A 402 -19.51 3.91 -6.05
N THR A 403 -18.73 3.68 -5.00
CA THR A 403 -18.14 4.71 -4.13
C THR A 403 -16.64 4.39 -3.92
N THR A 404 -15.85 5.41 -3.58
CA THR A 404 -14.40 5.30 -3.35
C THR A 404 -14.08 4.65 -2.01
N ALA A 405 -13.74 3.37 -1.98
CA ALA A 405 -13.28 2.72 -0.74
C ALA A 405 -11.96 3.28 -0.17
N PRO A 406 -10.93 3.60 -0.98
CA PRO A 406 -9.68 4.15 -0.46
C PRO A 406 -9.88 5.48 0.29
N THR A 407 -10.69 6.40 -0.23
CA THR A 407 -10.92 7.70 0.43
C THR A 407 -11.56 7.53 1.81
N ALA A 408 -12.59 6.68 1.91
CA ALA A 408 -13.18 6.36 3.20
C ALA A 408 -12.17 5.65 4.13
N GLY A 409 -11.35 4.75 3.59
CA GLY A 409 -10.32 4.07 4.35
C GLY A 409 -9.29 5.03 4.96
N VAL A 410 -8.72 5.93 4.15
CA VAL A 410 -7.78 6.96 4.60
C VAL A 410 -8.39 7.85 5.69
N SER A 411 -9.65 8.28 5.51
CA SER A 411 -10.35 9.12 6.49
C SER A 411 -10.52 8.47 7.87
N LEU A 412 -10.40 7.14 7.95
CA LEU A 412 -10.58 6.36 9.17
C LEU A 412 -9.26 5.96 9.82
N LEU A 413 -8.14 6.00 9.10
CA LEU A 413 -6.82 5.65 9.65
C LEU A 413 -6.44 6.52 10.86
N GLU A 414 -6.83 7.79 10.83
CA GLU A 414 -6.56 8.78 11.88
C GLU A 414 -7.75 9.00 12.83
N SER A 415 -8.80 8.18 12.76
CA SER A 415 -9.95 8.29 13.69
C SER A 415 -9.47 8.10 15.13
N ALA A 416 -9.72 9.09 15.99
CA ALA A 416 -9.38 9.01 17.41
C ALA A 416 -10.17 7.88 18.12
N ALA A 417 -11.41 7.61 17.69
CA ALA A 417 -12.22 6.55 18.29
C ALA A 417 -11.68 5.16 17.96
N LEU A 418 -11.29 4.95 16.70
CA LEU A 418 -10.63 3.71 16.27
C LEU A 418 -9.21 3.59 16.82
N GLY A 419 -8.45 4.68 16.94
CA GLY A 419 -7.12 4.68 17.55
C GLY A 419 -7.14 4.23 19.02
N ARG A 420 -8.17 4.62 19.78
CA ARG A 420 -8.40 4.10 21.15
C ARG A 420 -8.83 2.64 21.21
N ASN A 421 -9.39 2.12 20.11
CA ASN A 421 -9.92 0.77 19.99
C ASN A 421 -9.31 0.06 18.78
N SER A 422 -7.98 0.08 18.68
CA SER A 422 -7.23 -0.36 17.49
C SER A 422 -7.42 -1.84 17.12
N SER A 423 -8.01 -2.64 18.01
CA SER A 423 -8.42 -4.02 17.72
C SER A 423 -9.70 -4.13 16.89
N LEU A 424 -10.47 -3.05 16.70
CA LEU A 424 -11.64 -3.05 15.83
C LEU A 424 -11.21 -3.10 14.36
N ARG A 425 -11.76 -4.06 13.62
CA ARG A 425 -11.50 -4.20 12.18
C ARG A 425 -12.57 -3.49 11.40
N VAL A 426 -12.16 -2.50 10.61
CA VAL A 426 -13.06 -1.75 9.72
C VAL A 426 -12.85 -2.20 8.28
N HIS A 427 -13.90 -2.70 7.65
CA HIS A 427 -13.84 -3.28 6.31
C HIS A 427 -14.62 -2.43 5.30
N VAL A 428 -13.92 -1.81 4.35
CA VAL A 428 -14.48 -0.84 3.40
C VAL A 428 -14.50 -1.41 1.98
N SER A 429 -15.70 -1.68 1.46
CA SER A 429 -15.92 -2.09 0.08
C SER A 429 -16.58 -0.97 -0.71
N GLY A 430 -16.10 -0.68 -1.92
CA GLY A 430 -16.68 0.37 -2.79
C GLY A 430 -17.98 -0.04 -3.49
N CYS A 431 -18.41 -1.30 -3.35
CA CYS A 431 -19.68 -1.81 -3.86
C CYS A 431 -20.13 -3.06 -3.08
N PRO A 432 -21.36 -3.58 -3.32
CA PRO A 432 -21.89 -4.77 -2.64
C PRO A 432 -21.16 -6.10 -2.93
N ASN A 433 -20.16 -6.12 -3.83
CA ASN A 433 -19.41 -7.35 -4.15
C ASN A 433 -18.52 -7.84 -2.99
N SER A 434 -18.26 -6.98 -2.00
CA SER A 434 -17.58 -7.33 -0.76
C SER A 434 -16.14 -7.84 -0.92
N CYS A 435 -15.34 -7.17 -1.78
CA CYS A 435 -13.93 -7.54 -1.95
C CYS A 435 -13.10 -7.37 -0.65
N ALA A 436 -13.47 -6.41 0.20
CA ALA A 436 -12.87 -6.22 1.53
C ALA A 436 -13.60 -7.00 2.65
N GLN A 437 -14.62 -7.79 2.31
CA GLN A 437 -15.37 -8.62 3.26
C GLN A 437 -16.13 -7.79 4.32
N HIS A 438 -16.90 -6.78 3.90
CA HIS A 438 -17.56 -5.83 4.83
C HIS A 438 -18.56 -6.48 5.80
N GLN A 439 -19.18 -7.62 5.45
CA GLN A 439 -20.16 -8.27 6.34
C GLN A 439 -19.53 -8.98 7.55
N VAL A 440 -18.20 -9.10 7.61
CA VAL A 440 -17.48 -9.79 8.71
C VAL A 440 -16.51 -8.88 9.45
N GLY A 441 -16.46 -7.60 9.09
CA GLY A 441 -15.76 -6.59 9.89
C GLY A 441 -16.56 -6.28 11.16
N ASP A 442 -15.87 -5.79 12.19
CA ASP A 442 -16.55 -5.24 13.37
C ASP A 442 -17.41 -4.04 12.96
N ILE A 443 -16.90 -3.25 12.00
CA ILE A 443 -17.64 -2.23 11.26
C ILE A 443 -17.44 -2.45 9.76
N GLY A 444 -18.53 -2.68 9.05
CA GLY A 444 -18.52 -2.87 7.59
C GLY A 444 -19.08 -1.68 6.83
N LEU A 445 -18.43 -1.27 5.75
CA LEU A 445 -18.91 -0.24 4.84
C LEU A 445 -19.06 -0.81 3.42
N SER A 446 -20.25 -0.66 2.84
CA SER A 446 -20.57 -1.14 1.49
C SER A 446 -21.04 0.00 0.60
N GLY A 447 -20.23 0.35 -0.40
CA GLY A 447 -20.47 1.49 -1.29
C GLY A 447 -21.78 1.35 -2.06
N SER A 448 -22.56 2.43 -2.05
CA SER A 448 -23.90 2.51 -2.62
C SER A 448 -24.26 3.96 -2.92
N LYS A 449 -25.33 4.19 -3.70
CA LYS A 449 -25.97 5.50 -3.76
C LYS A 449 -26.93 5.65 -2.59
N VAL A 450 -26.75 6.68 -1.77
CA VAL A 450 -27.58 7.00 -0.60
C VAL A 450 -28.42 8.24 -0.87
N LYS A 451 -29.51 8.43 -0.11
CA LYS A 451 -30.35 9.63 -0.18
C LYS A 451 -30.15 10.45 1.07
N VAL A 452 -29.71 11.69 0.90
CA VAL A 452 -29.45 12.64 1.99
C VAL A 452 -30.11 13.97 1.62
N GLY A 453 -31.02 14.46 2.46
CA GLY A 453 -31.82 15.66 2.15
C GLY A 453 -32.64 15.52 0.84
N GLY A 454 -33.10 14.31 0.52
CA GLY A 454 -33.81 14.01 -0.72
C GLY A 454 -32.95 13.93 -1.99
N LYS A 455 -31.66 14.30 -1.94
CA LYS A 455 -30.71 14.22 -3.06
C LYS A 455 -29.93 12.90 -3.01
N ALA A 456 -29.70 12.30 -4.18
CA ALA A 456 -28.84 11.13 -4.29
C ALA A 456 -27.38 11.56 -4.15
N ARG A 457 -26.62 10.86 -3.31
CA ARG A 457 -25.19 11.06 -3.06
C ARG A 457 -24.46 9.73 -3.04
N ASP A 458 -23.14 9.81 -3.15
CA ASP A 458 -22.27 8.67 -2.93
C ASP A 458 -22.14 8.42 -1.44
N GLY A 459 -22.17 7.15 -1.05
CA GLY A 459 -22.14 6.79 0.36
C GLY A 459 -21.99 5.30 0.58
N TYR A 460 -22.34 4.88 1.79
CA TYR A 460 -22.15 3.51 2.25
C TYR A 460 -23.34 3.03 3.05
N HIS A 461 -23.66 1.75 2.90
CA HIS A 461 -24.41 1.03 3.93
C HIS A 461 -23.45 0.63 5.05
N VAL A 462 -23.85 0.86 6.29
CA VAL A 462 -23.10 0.52 7.50
C VAL A 462 -23.59 -0.83 8.01
N TYR A 463 -22.68 -1.79 8.16
CA TYR A 463 -22.91 -3.14 8.66
C TYR A 463 -22.33 -3.29 10.07
N LEU A 464 -23.10 -3.85 11.01
CA LEU A 464 -22.66 -4.17 12.38
C LEU A 464 -23.19 -5.54 12.81
N GLY A 465 -22.65 -6.10 13.90
CA GLY A 465 -23.19 -7.32 14.53
C GLY A 465 -22.57 -8.64 14.08
N ALA A 466 -21.51 -8.61 13.26
CA ALA A 466 -20.79 -9.80 12.84
C ALA A 466 -20.23 -10.57 14.05
N ASP A 467 -20.44 -11.89 14.07
CA ASP A 467 -19.94 -12.83 15.08
C ASP A 467 -19.84 -14.22 14.44
N LEU A 468 -18.68 -14.51 13.82
CA LEU A 468 -18.46 -15.75 13.08
C LEU A 468 -18.34 -16.99 13.97
N ASP A 469 -18.05 -16.84 15.27
CA ASP A 469 -18.08 -17.95 16.22
C ASP A 469 -19.52 -18.45 16.43
N GLN A 470 -20.49 -17.54 16.34
CA GLN A 470 -21.92 -17.85 16.31
C GLN A 470 -22.49 -17.96 14.89
N GLN A 471 -21.63 -17.97 13.86
CA GLN A 471 -22.01 -18.00 12.44
C GLN A 471 -22.98 -16.87 12.05
N ARG A 472 -22.77 -15.67 12.58
CA ARG A 472 -23.55 -14.46 12.29
C ARG A 472 -22.75 -13.49 11.43
N LEU A 473 -23.39 -13.03 10.37
CA LEU A 473 -22.91 -11.94 9.53
C LEU A 473 -23.47 -10.61 10.05
N GLY A 474 -22.76 -9.52 9.78
CA GLY A 474 -23.27 -8.19 10.08
C GLY A 474 -24.51 -7.83 9.25
N GLU A 475 -25.38 -7.04 9.83
CA GLU A 475 -26.60 -6.51 9.21
C GLU A 475 -26.51 -5.01 9.00
N VAL A 476 -27.26 -4.50 8.01
CA VAL A 476 -27.28 -3.06 7.72
C VAL A 476 -28.02 -2.32 8.84
N VAL A 477 -27.31 -1.45 9.54
CA VAL A 477 -27.87 -0.59 10.58
C VAL A 477 -28.09 0.85 10.10
N GLY A 478 -27.47 1.25 8.98
CA GLY A 478 -27.59 2.64 8.54
C GLY A 478 -27.06 2.89 7.15
N ARG A 479 -27.29 4.10 6.66
CA ARG A 479 -26.78 4.59 5.38
C ARG A 479 -26.22 5.98 5.59
N VAL A 480 -24.98 6.18 5.15
CA VAL A 480 -24.24 7.42 5.40
C VAL A 480 -23.67 7.94 4.09
N ALA A 481 -23.65 9.26 3.92
CA ALA A 481 -22.92 9.91 2.83
C ALA A 481 -21.42 9.69 3.03
N ALA A 482 -20.64 9.74 1.95
CA ALA A 482 -19.21 9.47 2.00
C ALA A 482 -18.47 10.43 2.95
N GLU A 483 -18.86 11.70 2.94
CA GLU A 483 -18.32 12.76 3.81
C GLU A 483 -18.62 12.57 5.31
N ASP A 484 -19.58 11.71 5.67
CA ASP A 484 -20.01 11.49 7.05
C ASP A 484 -19.53 10.17 7.65
N VAL A 485 -18.76 9.40 6.89
CA VAL A 485 -18.21 8.11 7.33
C VAL A 485 -17.43 8.23 8.65
N PRO A 486 -16.46 9.17 8.82
CA PRO A 486 -15.74 9.30 10.08
C PRO A 486 -16.65 9.55 11.28
N ALA A 487 -17.62 10.47 11.14
CA ALA A 487 -18.55 10.81 12.20
C ALA A 487 -19.47 9.63 12.57
N ALA A 488 -19.91 8.86 11.57
CA ALA A 488 -20.71 7.67 11.81
C ALA A 488 -19.94 6.57 12.53
N VAL A 489 -18.69 6.33 12.14
CA VAL A 489 -17.84 5.34 12.80
C VAL A 489 -17.53 5.77 14.23
N ASP A 490 -17.13 7.01 14.47
CA ASP A 490 -16.86 7.54 15.81
C ASP A 490 -18.10 7.45 16.72
N SER A 491 -19.28 7.74 16.16
CA SER A 491 -20.55 7.64 16.88
C SER A 491 -20.90 6.19 17.26
N VAL A 492 -20.70 5.23 16.35
CA VAL A 492 -20.90 3.80 16.64
C VAL A 492 -19.94 3.32 17.71
N VAL A 493 -18.66 3.68 17.61
CA VAL A 493 -17.64 3.31 18.61
C VAL A 493 -17.97 3.92 19.96
N GLY A 494 -18.35 5.20 20.03
CA GLY A 494 -18.73 5.86 21.28
C GLY A 494 -19.97 5.23 21.92
N ALA A 495 -20.99 4.87 21.13
CA ALA A 495 -22.15 4.14 21.63
C ALA A 495 -21.75 2.79 22.23
N TRP A 496 -20.92 2.01 21.53
CA TRP A 496 -20.39 0.75 22.05
C TRP A 496 -19.56 0.93 23.32
N GLU A 497 -18.64 1.90 23.36
CA GLU A 497 -17.86 2.22 24.56
C GLU A 497 -18.77 2.49 25.78
N SER A 498 -19.89 3.18 25.58
CA SER A 498 -20.84 3.51 26.65
C SER A 498 -21.77 2.37 27.07
N LEU A 499 -22.05 1.42 26.17
CA LEU A 499 -23.07 0.38 26.37
C LEU A 499 -22.49 -1.03 26.59
N ARG A 500 -21.19 -1.23 26.31
CA ARG A 500 -20.53 -2.53 26.43
C ARG A 500 -20.39 -2.97 27.88
N HIS A 501 -20.52 -4.28 28.11
CA HIS A 501 -20.25 -4.87 29.42
C HIS A 501 -18.83 -5.46 29.46
N GLY A 502 -17.96 -4.94 30.33
CA GLY A 502 -16.61 -5.49 30.49
C GLY A 502 -15.82 -5.48 29.18
N SER A 503 -15.36 -6.65 28.74
CA SER A 503 -14.58 -6.86 27.51
C SER A 503 -15.42 -7.29 26.30
N GLU A 504 -16.73 -7.04 26.32
CA GLU A 504 -17.65 -7.38 25.24
C GLU A 504 -17.24 -6.71 23.92
N THR A 505 -17.18 -7.50 22.84
CA THR A 505 -16.86 -6.99 21.50
C THR A 505 -18.00 -6.16 20.93
N LEU A 506 -17.74 -5.38 19.87
CA LEU A 506 -18.78 -4.59 19.19
C LEU A 506 -19.90 -5.51 18.66
N GLY A 507 -19.55 -6.61 18.01
CA GLY A 507 -20.51 -7.59 17.50
C GLY A 507 -21.39 -8.18 18.61
N GLN A 508 -20.81 -8.53 19.76
CA GLN A 508 -21.55 -9.05 20.91
C GLN A 508 -22.53 -8.01 21.48
N ALA A 509 -22.07 -6.76 21.65
CA ALA A 509 -22.91 -5.68 22.15
C ALA A 509 -24.08 -5.37 21.21
N VAL A 510 -23.84 -5.31 19.89
CA VAL A 510 -24.89 -5.12 18.88
C VAL A 510 -25.89 -6.28 18.91
N ASN A 511 -25.43 -7.52 18.99
CA ASN A 511 -26.30 -8.69 19.06
C ASN A 511 -27.13 -8.76 20.36
N ARG A 512 -26.60 -8.25 21.48
CA ARG A 512 -27.31 -8.17 22.76
C ARG A 512 -28.34 -7.04 22.81
N ILE A 513 -27.97 -5.87 22.32
CA ILE A 513 -28.79 -4.65 22.41
C ILE A 513 -29.83 -4.63 21.27
N GLY A 514 -29.47 -5.16 20.10
CA GLY A 514 -30.29 -5.24 18.90
C GLY A 514 -29.84 -4.27 17.81
N HIS A 515 -29.88 -4.75 16.55
CA HIS A 515 -29.54 -3.94 15.37
C HIS A 515 -30.42 -2.69 15.24
N ASP A 516 -31.72 -2.78 15.56
CA ASP A 516 -32.65 -1.66 15.51
C ASP A 516 -32.26 -0.49 16.43
N ALA A 517 -31.67 -0.78 17.59
CA ALA A 517 -31.21 0.25 18.52
C ALA A 517 -29.99 1.01 17.96
N PHE A 518 -29.03 0.28 17.39
CA PHE A 518 -27.89 0.89 16.69
C PHE A 518 -28.34 1.63 15.42
N ALA A 519 -29.36 1.12 14.73
CA ALA A 519 -29.92 1.79 13.57
C ALA A 519 -30.57 3.13 13.94
N ALA A 520 -31.38 3.15 14.99
CA ALA A 520 -31.97 4.37 15.54
C ALA A 520 -30.90 5.37 16.00
N HIS A 521 -29.80 4.89 16.59
CA HIS A 521 -28.67 5.73 17.00
C HIS A 521 -27.97 6.40 15.81
N VAL A 522 -27.66 5.62 14.76
CA VAL A 522 -27.07 6.16 13.52
C VAL A 522 -28.03 7.15 12.86
N GLU A 523 -29.33 6.83 12.78
CA GLU A 523 -30.35 7.72 12.21
C GLU A 523 -30.47 9.04 12.99
N ALA A 524 -30.55 8.99 14.32
CA ALA A 524 -30.66 10.18 15.16
C ALA A 524 -29.46 11.13 14.98
N MET A 525 -28.25 10.57 14.98
CA MET A 525 -27.03 11.35 14.76
C MET A 525 -26.99 11.97 13.35
N MET A 526 -27.49 11.25 12.34
CA MET A 526 -27.66 11.76 10.99
C MET A 526 -28.81 12.77 10.86
N ALA A 527 -29.81 12.77 11.75
CA ALA A 527 -30.84 13.81 11.72
C ALA A 527 -30.29 15.14 12.27
N GLU A 528 -29.54 15.10 13.37
CA GLU A 528 -29.03 16.31 14.04
C GLU A 528 -28.02 17.09 13.20
N ARG A 529 -27.09 16.39 12.55
CA ARG A 529 -26.03 17.01 11.74
C ARG A 529 -26.56 17.70 10.48
N TRP A 530 -27.75 17.30 10.00
CA TRP A 530 -28.44 17.92 8.86
C TRP A 530 -29.52 18.91 9.28
N ALA A 531 -30.02 18.80 10.51
CA ALA A 531 -30.91 19.80 11.08
C ALA A 531 -30.17 21.10 11.49
N THR A 532 -28.86 21.02 11.74
CA THR A 532 -28.04 22.13 12.27
C THR A 532 -26.93 22.62 11.34
N GLY A 533 -26.63 21.90 10.25
CA GLY A 533 -25.64 22.30 9.24
C GLY A 533 -26.25 23.08 8.07
N PRO A 534 -25.48 23.91 7.34
CA PRO A 534 -25.97 24.51 6.10
C PRO A 534 -26.35 23.42 5.09
N GLU A 535 -27.48 23.58 4.39
CA GLU A 535 -27.73 22.77 3.20
C GLU A 535 -26.53 22.95 2.24
N PRO A 536 -25.97 21.87 1.68
CA PRO A 536 -24.91 22.01 0.68
C PRO A 536 -25.46 22.79 -0.50
N GLY A 537 -25.02 24.04 -0.61
CA GLY A 537 -25.36 24.95 -1.68
C GLY A 537 -25.01 24.33 -3.03
N THR A 538 -25.70 24.77 -4.07
CA THR A 538 -25.40 24.45 -5.47
C THR A 538 -24.10 25.11 -5.95
N GLU A 539 -23.03 25.05 -5.15
CA GLU A 539 -21.69 25.06 -5.73
C GLU A 539 -21.49 23.69 -6.35
N ALA A 540 -20.89 23.68 -7.54
CA ALA A 540 -20.69 22.46 -8.32
C ALA A 540 -20.16 21.35 -7.41
N ALA A 541 -20.64 20.12 -7.64
CA ALA A 541 -20.02 18.94 -7.06
C ALA A 541 -18.49 19.11 -7.18
N PRO A 542 -17.71 18.87 -6.09
CA PRO A 542 -16.27 18.84 -6.25
C PRO A 542 -15.98 17.91 -7.43
N PRO A 543 -15.10 18.31 -8.38
CA PRO A 543 -14.85 17.50 -9.55
C PRO A 543 -14.55 16.07 -9.08
N THR A 544 -15.12 15.10 -9.78
CA THR A 544 -14.74 13.70 -9.65
C THR A 544 -13.21 13.65 -9.56
N PRO A 545 -12.60 13.03 -8.53
CA PRO A 545 -11.17 12.84 -8.57
C PRO A 545 -10.92 12.08 -9.87
N ALA A 546 -10.17 12.71 -10.78
CA ALA A 546 -9.51 11.92 -11.81
C ALA A 546 -8.76 10.80 -11.08
N ALA A 547 -8.56 9.67 -11.76
CA ALA A 547 -7.37 8.85 -11.59
C ALA A 547 -6.24 9.72 -11.04
N PRO A 548 -5.59 9.40 -9.91
CA PRO A 548 -4.77 10.36 -9.17
C PRO A 548 -3.83 11.07 -10.14
N THR A 549 -4.28 12.19 -10.68
CA THR A 549 -3.44 13.30 -11.03
C THR A 549 -3.02 13.70 -9.65
N LEU A 550 -1.76 13.39 -9.33
CA LEU A 550 -1.05 14.05 -8.25
C LEU A 550 -1.62 15.47 -8.19
N ALA A 551 -2.41 15.73 -7.14
CA ALA A 551 -2.69 17.09 -6.75
C ALA A 551 -1.34 17.77 -6.83
N ALA A 552 -1.29 18.86 -7.61
CA ALA A 552 -0.10 19.68 -7.83
C ALA A 552 0.82 19.43 -6.65
N GLU A 553 1.88 18.65 -6.92
CA GLU A 553 2.82 18.22 -5.90
C GLU A 553 2.96 19.42 -4.98
N ALA A 554 2.74 19.22 -3.67
CA ALA A 554 3.11 20.24 -2.72
C ALA A 554 4.49 20.69 -3.17
N ALA A 555 4.56 21.91 -3.73
CA ALA A 555 5.71 22.34 -4.50
C ALA A 555 6.89 22.03 -3.60
N VAL A 556 7.84 21.22 -4.08
CA VAL A 556 9.07 21.02 -3.33
C VAL A 556 9.54 22.44 -3.06
N PRO A 557 9.57 22.89 -1.79
CA PRO A 557 9.87 24.27 -1.51
C PRO A 557 11.21 24.54 -2.19
N PRO A 558 11.34 25.66 -2.91
CA PRO A 558 12.58 25.95 -3.61
C PRO A 558 13.72 25.82 -2.61
N SER A 559 14.83 25.24 -3.04
CA SER A 559 16.00 25.11 -2.16
C SER A 559 16.49 26.46 -1.63
N ASP A 560 16.09 27.58 -2.28
CA ASP A 560 16.21 28.95 -1.78
C ASP A 560 14.82 29.57 -1.46
N PRO A 561 14.50 29.87 -0.18
CA PRO A 561 13.28 30.60 0.18
C PRO A 561 13.36 32.12 -0.03
N ALA A 562 12.18 32.71 -0.26
CA ALA A 562 11.85 34.05 -0.78
C ALA A 562 12.66 35.26 -0.28
N GLY A 563 13.30 35.95 -1.23
CA GLY A 563 13.44 37.41 -1.21
C GLY A 563 12.58 38.06 -2.31
N PRO A 564 12.80 39.34 -2.64
CA PRO A 564 11.91 40.08 -3.55
C PRO A 564 11.85 39.41 -4.93
N PHE A 565 10.64 39.29 -5.48
CA PHE A 565 10.41 38.80 -6.83
C PHE A 565 10.88 39.83 -7.86
N VAL A 566 11.79 39.42 -8.73
CA VAL A 566 12.33 40.21 -9.84
C VAL A 566 11.68 39.74 -11.13
N GLU A 567 11.23 40.66 -11.98
CA GLU A 567 10.70 40.34 -13.31
C GLU A 567 11.84 39.84 -14.22
N VAL A 568 11.71 38.64 -14.77
CA VAL A 568 12.80 37.99 -15.53
C VAL A 568 12.45 37.69 -16.98
N ALA A 569 11.18 37.51 -17.32
CA ALA A 569 10.73 37.19 -18.68
C ALA A 569 9.25 37.49 -18.90
N ARG A 570 8.79 37.57 -20.16
CA ARG A 570 7.36 37.45 -20.49
C ARG A 570 7.01 35.99 -20.69
N VAL A 571 5.76 35.62 -20.40
CA VAL A 571 5.23 34.26 -20.62
C VAL A 571 5.42 33.80 -22.07
N ALA A 572 5.32 34.71 -23.04
CA ALA A 572 5.49 34.40 -24.46
C ALA A 572 6.94 34.12 -24.88
N ASP A 573 7.92 34.54 -24.08
CA ASP A 573 9.35 34.43 -24.40
C ASP A 573 9.90 33.03 -24.07
N VAL A 574 9.17 32.24 -23.28
CA VAL A 574 9.52 30.84 -22.94
C VAL A 574 8.33 29.94 -23.29
N PRO A 575 8.23 29.42 -24.52
CA PRO A 575 7.15 28.53 -24.93
C PRO A 575 7.08 27.24 -24.07
N PRO A 576 5.90 26.60 -23.93
CA PRO A 576 5.80 25.30 -23.27
C PRO A 576 6.75 24.25 -23.88
N GLY A 577 7.42 23.48 -23.01
CA GLY A 577 8.43 22.50 -23.39
C GLY A 577 9.80 23.10 -23.72
N SER A 578 10.11 24.30 -23.23
CA SER A 578 11.39 24.97 -23.48
C SER A 578 12.01 25.55 -22.20
N ALA A 579 13.33 25.77 -22.26
CA ALA A 579 14.10 26.47 -21.24
C ALA A 579 14.76 27.70 -21.86
N THR A 580 15.03 28.72 -21.04
CA THR A 580 15.86 29.86 -21.42
C THR A 580 16.72 30.29 -20.24
N THR A 581 17.79 31.05 -20.51
CA THR A 581 18.59 31.68 -19.47
C THR A 581 18.02 33.07 -19.13
N VAL A 582 17.90 33.37 -17.83
CA VAL A 582 17.52 34.69 -17.30
C VAL A 582 18.54 35.18 -16.28
N GLU A 583 18.64 36.49 -16.07
CA GLU A 583 19.59 37.10 -15.12
C GLU A 583 18.87 37.74 -13.93
N ILE A 584 19.39 37.50 -12.72
CA ILE A 584 18.97 38.14 -11.46
C ILE A 584 20.22 38.47 -10.65
N ASP A 585 20.40 39.73 -10.24
CA ASP A 585 21.50 40.17 -9.35
C ASP A 585 22.90 39.64 -9.75
N GLN A 586 23.23 39.68 -11.05
CA GLN A 586 24.47 39.19 -11.66
C GLN A 586 24.64 37.65 -11.68
N GLN A 587 23.60 36.89 -11.34
CA GLN A 587 23.53 35.44 -11.48
C GLN A 587 22.63 35.05 -12.65
N THR A 588 23.03 34.03 -13.42
CA THR A 588 22.17 33.42 -14.45
C THR A 588 21.39 32.23 -13.89
N LEU A 589 20.09 32.16 -14.19
CA LEU A 589 19.18 31.06 -13.89
C LEU A 589 18.62 30.46 -15.17
N ALA A 590 18.27 29.17 -15.13
CA ALA A 590 17.49 28.52 -16.16
C ALA A 590 16.00 28.61 -15.80
N LEU A 591 15.24 29.32 -16.63
CA LEU A 591 13.79 29.41 -16.53
C LEU A 591 13.17 28.40 -17.50
N VAL A 592 12.43 27.44 -16.97
CA VAL A 592 11.85 26.32 -17.71
C VAL A 592 10.33 26.42 -17.71
N ASN A 593 9.69 26.27 -18.87
CA ASN A 593 8.25 26.19 -19.00
C ASN A 593 7.84 24.75 -19.36
N VAL A 594 7.18 24.06 -18.43
CA VAL A 594 6.60 22.72 -18.62
C VAL A 594 5.09 22.84 -18.68
N ASP A 595 4.51 22.67 -19.86
CA ASP A 595 3.05 22.72 -20.09
C ASP A 595 2.33 23.94 -19.50
N GLY A 596 2.99 25.11 -19.50
CA GLY A 596 2.46 26.38 -18.98
C GLY A 596 2.81 26.67 -17.52
N THR A 597 3.51 25.75 -16.85
CA THR A 597 4.05 25.96 -15.49
C THR A 597 5.52 26.35 -15.57
N PHE A 598 5.86 27.45 -14.90
CA PHE A 598 7.22 28.01 -14.91
C PHE A 598 7.99 27.56 -13.67
N CYS A 599 9.20 27.05 -13.88
CA CYS A 599 10.15 26.67 -12.85
C CYS A 599 11.48 27.37 -13.08
N ALA A 600 12.17 27.78 -12.02
CA ALA A 600 13.50 28.38 -12.12
C ALA A 600 14.50 27.49 -11.36
N ILE A 601 15.60 27.15 -12.03
CA ILE A 601 16.70 26.33 -11.51
C ILE A 601 18.02 27.04 -11.79
N GLN A 602 19.09 26.73 -11.06
CA GLN A 602 20.41 27.30 -11.34
C GLN A 602 20.81 27.03 -12.79
N ASN A 603 21.40 27.99 -13.47
CA ASN A 603 21.76 27.79 -14.89
C ASN A 603 22.98 26.89 -15.04
N GLU A 604 23.95 26.97 -14.14
CA GLU A 604 25.16 26.16 -14.22
C GLU A 604 24.91 24.75 -13.69
N CYS A 605 25.09 23.76 -14.56
CA CYS A 605 24.96 22.36 -14.22
C CYS A 605 25.99 21.97 -13.13
N PRO A 606 25.56 21.38 -11.99
CA PRO A 606 26.46 20.98 -10.90
C PRO A 606 27.64 20.10 -11.34
N HIS A 607 27.45 19.29 -12.39
CA HIS A 607 28.49 18.39 -12.89
C HIS A 607 29.74 19.13 -13.44
N ALA A 608 29.53 20.07 -14.36
CA ALA A 608 30.63 20.66 -15.15
C ALA A 608 30.32 22.06 -15.71
N GLY A 609 29.35 22.78 -15.11
CA GLY A 609 29.03 24.17 -15.45
C GLY A 609 28.30 24.39 -16.78
N GLY A 610 27.81 23.34 -17.44
CA GLY A 610 27.01 23.50 -18.67
C GLY A 610 25.69 24.25 -18.43
N SER A 611 25.22 25.04 -19.40
CA SER A 611 23.99 25.83 -19.26
C SER A 611 22.73 24.97 -19.35
N LEU A 612 21.97 24.91 -18.25
CA LEU A 612 20.66 24.26 -18.19
C LEU A 612 19.59 25.07 -18.93
N GLY A 613 19.76 26.39 -19.06
CA GLY A 613 18.87 27.26 -19.85
C GLY A 613 18.93 26.98 -21.36
N GLU A 614 19.99 26.31 -21.83
CA GLU A 614 20.12 25.79 -23.20
C GLU A 614 19.80 24.28 -23.30
N GLY A 615 19.35 23.67 -22.20
CA GLY A 615 19.09 22.24 -22.09
C GLY A 615 17.80 21.78 -22.77
N LYS A 616 17.74 20.48 -23.08
CA LYS A 616 16.54 19.86 -23.65
C LYS A 616 15.53 19.59 -22.53
N VAL A 617 14.31 20.07 -22.70
CA VAL A 617 13.19 19.82 -21.76
C VAL A 617 12.40 18.60 -22.24
N ASP A 618 12.17 17.64 -21.33
CA ASP A 618 11.32 16.48 -21.54
C ASP A 618 10.48 16.23 -20.28
N GLY A 619 9.19 16.60 -20.33
CA GLY A 619 8.36 16.69 -19.13
C GLY A 619 8.97 17.61 -18.08
N TRP A 620 9.11 17.11 -16.84
CA TRP A 620 9.73 17.84 -15.72
C TRP A 620 11.27 17.73 -15.67
N SER A 621 11.89 17.14 -16.68
CA SER A 621 13.35 17.01 -16.77
C SER A 621 13.94 18.08 -17.67
N VAL A 622 15.02 18.72 -17.22
CA VAL A 622 15.94 19.48 -18.08
C VAL A 622 17.26 18.73 -18.18
N THR A 623 17.68 18.43 -19.40
CA THR A 623 18.94 17.71 -19.68
C THR A 623 19.99 18.70 -20.16
N CYS A 624 21.11 18.77 -19.43
CA CYS A 624 22.27 19.59 -19.75
C CYS A 624 22.85 19.19 -21.11
N PRO A 625 23.07 20.15 -22.04
CA PRO A 625 23.52 19.84 -23.40
C PRO A 625 25.00 19.45 -23.47
N LEU A 626 25.77 19.60 -22.38
CA LEU A 626 27.21 19.33 -22.37
C LEU A 626 27.55 17.86 -22.15
N HIS A 627 26.96 17.23 -21.13
CA HIS A 627 27.27 15.85 -20.71
C HIS A 627 26.02 15.06 -20.28
N ASP A 628 24.84 15.48 -20.73
CA ASP A 628 23.55 14.79 -20.52
C ASP A 628 23.14 14.55 -19.05
N ALA A 629 23.66 15.36 -18.11
CA ALA A 629 23.15 15.40 -16.75
C ALA A 629 21.70 15.92 -16.75
N ALA A 630 20.77 15.14 -16.20
CA ALA A 630 19.35 15.43 -16.20
C ALA A 630 18.86 15.80 -14.79
N PHE A 631 18.02 16.82 -14.70
CA PHE A 631 17.52 17.35 -13.43
C PHE A 631 16.01 17.52 -13.45
N ASP A 632 15.34 17.18 -12.35
CA ASP A 632 13.95 17.53 -12.13
C ASP A 632 13.84 19.04 -11.84
N VAL A 633 13.10 19.77 -12.67
CA VAL A 633 13.06 21.25 -12.59
C VAL A 633 12.28 21.80 -11.39
N ARG A 634 11.53 20.93 -10.68
CA ARG A 634 10.72 21.32 -9.52
C ARG A 634 11.53 21.20 -8.24
N SER A 635 12.30 20.12 -8.13
CA SER A 635 13.03 19.73 -6.93
C SER A 635 14.53 19.96 -7.03
N GLY A 636 15.06 20.07 -8.24
CA GLY A 636 16.50 20.11 -8.47
C GLY A 636 17.17 18.74 -8.50
N ALA A 637 16.46 17.66 -8.19
CA ALA A 637 17.04 16.33 -8.04
C ALA A 637 17.72 15.86 -9.34
N ALA A 638 18.92 15.28 -9.23
CA ALA A 638 19.57 14.61 -10.34
C ALA A 638 18.77 13.36 -10.73
N LEU A 639 18.29 13.31 -11.97
CA LEU A 639 17.48 12.22 -12.54
C LEU A 639 18.32 11.20 -13.32
N GLY A 640 19.57 11.57 -13.67
CA GLY A 640 20.50 10.72 -14.39
C GLY A 640 21.67 11.50 -14.99
N GLY A 641 22.61 10.78 -15.61
CA GLY A 641 23.84 11.35 -16.15
C GLY A 641 25.02 11.25 -15.17
N PRO A 642 26.09 12.05 -15.36
CA PRO A 642 27.36 11.87 -14.65
C PRO A 642 27.43 12.48 -13.24
N THR A 643 26.38 13.11 -12.73
CA THR A 643 26.34 13.67 -11.37
C THR A 643 25.11 13.18 -10.60
N GLU A 644 25.29 12.98 -9.30
CA GLU A 644 24.21 12.76 -8.32
C GLU A 644 23.90 14.05 -7.52
N GLU A 645 24.67 15.12 -7.75
CA GLU A 645 24.51 16.41 -7.07
C GLU A 645 23.28 17.16 -7.62
N PRO A 646 22.33 17.58 -6.76
CA PRO A 646 21.14 18.30 -7.18
C PRO A 646 21.46 19.74 -7.62
N ALA A 647 20.63 20.28 -8.51
CA ALA A 647 20.68 21.67 -8.94
C ALA A 647 19.72 22.53 -8.10
N ARG A 648 20.12 23.73 -7.66
CA ARG A 648 19.25 24.60 -6.83
C ARG A 648 18.02 25.09 -7.58
N THR A 649 16.88 25.17 -6.89
CA THR A 649 15.62 25.71 -7.41
C THR A 649 15.23 27.02 -6.73
N TYR A 650 14.48 27.86 -7.45
CA TYR A 650 14.09 29.23 -7.05
C TYR A 650 12.57 29.39 -7.13
N ALA A 651 12.00 30.16 -6.19
CA ALA A 651 10.57 30.49 -6.24
C ALA A 651 10.22 31.29 -7.50
N VAL A 652 9.14 30.89 -8.18
CA VAL A 652 8.61 31.56 -9.37
C VAL A 652 7.18 32.02 -9.13
N GLU A 653 6.86 33.24 -9.54
CA GLU A 653 5.50 33.78 -9.55
C GLU A 653 5.16 34.27 -10.97
N VAL A 654 3.96 33.97 -11.45
CA VAL A 654 3.47 34.48 -12.74
C VAL A 654 2.32 35.45 -12.46
N GLU A 655 2.52 36.73 -12.79
CA GLU A 655 1.50 37.76 -12.65
C GLU A 655 1.13 38.30 -14.03
N GLY A 656 -0.05 37.92 -14.53
CA GLY A 656 -0.50 38.29 -15.87
C GLY A 656 0.39 37.67 -16.96
N ASP A 657 1.10 38.51 -17.71
CA ASP A 657 2.01 38.10 -18.79
C ASP A 657 3.50 38.13 -18.38
N VAL A 658 3.80 38.38 -17.11
CA VAL A 658 5.16 38.50 -16.57
C VAL A 658 5.50 37.32 -15.66
N VAL A 659 6.69 36.77 -15.84
CA VAL A 659 7.28 35.75 -14.97
C VAL A 659 8.30 36.43 -14.06
N LYS A 660 8.17 36.18 -12.76
CA LYS A 660 9.04 36.72 -11.71
C LYS A 660 9.70 35.60 -10.93
N VAL A 661 10.92 35.82 -10.46
CA VAL A 661 11.69 34.84 -9.67
C VAL A 661 12.24 35.52 -8.41
N ALA A 662 12.24 34.82 -7.28
CA ALA A 662 12.69 35.37 -6.00
C ALA A 662 14.23 35.49 -5.92
N ALA A 663 14.74 36.67 -5.58
CA ALA A 663 16.17 36.90 -5.31
C ALA A 663 16.53 36.53 -3.87
N GLY A 664 17.56 35.71 -3.63
CA GLY A 664 17.99 35.35 -2.27
C GLY A 664 18.54 36.54 -1.49
N SER A 665 18.04 36.81 -0.27
CA SER A 665 18.52 37.93 0.55
C SER A 665 19.66 37.52 1.50
N PHE A 666 20.81 38.19 1.40
CA PHE A 666 21.94 38.03 2.32
C PHE A 666 21.91 39.13 3.39
N VAL A 667 22.15 38.75 4.64
CA VAL A 667 22.20 39.65 5.80
C VAL A 667 23.65 39.81 6.25
N GLU A 668 24.08 41.03 6.53
CA GLU A 668 25.38 41.30 7.15
C GLU A 668 25.38 40.79 8.59
N VAL A 669 26.29 39.88 8.92
CA VAL A 669 26.31 39.20 10.22
C VAL A 669 27.55 39.51 11.06
N ALA A 670 28.68 39.84 10.43
CA ALA A 670 29.94 40.12 11.10
C ALA A 670 30.92 40.84 10.16
N ARG A 671 31.97 41.45 10.71
CA ARG A 671 33.17 41.83 9.93
C ARG A 671 34.20 40.69 9.95
N GLU A 672 34.99 40.55 8.89
CA GLU A 672 36.06 39.55 8.84
C GLU A 672 37.04 39.65 10.03
N SER A 673 37.28 40.88 10.52
CA SER A 673 38.16 41.15 11.65
C SER A 673 37.60 40.73 13.01
N GLU A 674 36.32 40.34 13.09
CA GLU A 674 35.61 40.05 14.35
C GLU A 674 35.66 38.57 14.74
N LEU A 675 36.07 37.69 13.84
CA LEU A 675 36.18 36.25 14.09
C LEU A 675 37.52 35.74 13.54
N ALA A 676 38.46 35.38 14.43
CA ALA A 676 39.78 34.93 14.00
C ALA A 676 39.74 33.49 13.43
N PRO A 677 40.72 33.10 12.58
CA PRO A 677 40.80 31.72 12.11
C PRO A 677 40.89 30.70 13.26
N GLY A 678 40.07 29.66 13.20
CA GLY A 678 39.90 28.63 14.22
C GLY A 678 38.79 28.91 15.24
N GLU A 679 38.07 30.02 15.10
CA GLU A 679 36.98 30.40 16.01
C GLU A 679 35.59 30.13 15.40
N VAL A 680 34.62 29.93 16.29
CA VAL A 680 33.18 29.88 15.98
C VAL A 680 32.46 30.87 16.88
N THR A 681 31.43 31.54 16.36
CA THR A 681 30.59 32.46 17.13
C THR A 681 29.13 32.34 16.69
N ILE A 682 28.23 32.87 17.51
CA ILE A 682 26.79 32.90 17.21
C ILE A 682 26.46 34.24 16.58
N VAL A 683 25.82 34.21 15.41
CA VAL A 683 25.31 35.39 14.71
C VAL A 683 23.81 35.23 14.41
N GLU A 684 23.14 36.33 14.08
CA GLU A 684 21.73 36.31 13.69
C GLU A 684 21.58 36.59 12.19
N ALA A 685 20.96 35.66 11.47
CA ALA A 685 20.61 35.80 10.05
C ALA A 685 19.12 35.47 9.86
N GLY A 686 18.34 36.38 9.27
CA GLY A 686 16.91 36.16 9.03
C GLY A 686 16.07 35.86 10.29
N GLY A 687 16.48 36.36 11.46
CA GLY A 687 15.81 36.09 12.74
C GLY A 687 16.14 34.73 13.36
N LYS A 688 17.16 34.02 12.85
CA LYS A 688 17.65 32.73 13.35
C LYS A 688 19.07 32.86 13.90
N ALA A 689 19.36 32.12 14.97
CA ALA A 689 20.72 31.97 15.49
C ALA A 689 21.51 30.98 14.63
N VAL A 690 22.71 31.38 14.21
CA VAL A 690 23.59 30.65 13.30
C VAL A 690 24.99 30.58 13.91
N ALA A 691 25.59 29.39 13.91
CA ALA A 691 26.99 29.19 14.25
C ALA A 691 27.86 29.54 13.03
N LEU A 692 28.51 30.70 13.08
CA LEU A 692 29.47 31.17 12.08
C LEU A 692 30.88 30.74 12.48
N ALA A 693 31.52 29.90 11.68
CA ALA A 693 32.87 29.39 11.86
C ALA A 693 33.84 30.04 10.87
N ASN A 694 35.06 30.35 11.32
CA ASN A 694 36.17 30.75 10.46
C ASN A 694 37.24 29.65 10.46
N VAL A 695 37.36 28.90 9.36
CA VAL A 695 38.37 27.85 9.21
C VAL A 695 39.45 28.34 8.25
N GLY A 696 40.58 28.81 8.80
CA GLY A 696 41.72 29.22 7.99
C GLY A 696 41.47 30.42 7.06
N GLY A 697 40.49 31.29 7.39
CA GLY A 697 40.07 32.42 6.57
C GLY A 697 38.80 32.17 5.75
N ALA A 698 38.32 30.92 5.69
CA ALA A 698 37.06 30.57 5.06
C ALA A 698 35.91 30.63 6.08
N PHE A 699 34.88 31.41 5.77
CA PHE A 699 33.70 31.53 6.63
C PHE A 699 32.61 30.54 6.22
N CYS A 700 32.10 29.78 7.19
CA CYS A 700 31.00 28.84 7.00
C CYS A 700 29.96 29.01 8.10
N ALA A 701 28.69 28.73 7.79
CA ALA A 701 27.58 28.96 8.69
C ALA A 701 26.68 27.72 8.74
N ILE A 702 26.37 27.25 9.94
CA ILE A 702 25.34 26.21 10.19
C ILE A 702 24.39 26.67 11.28
N GLN A 703 23.22 26.04 11.42
CA GLN A 703 22.25 26.39 12.46
C GLN A 703 22.91 26.32 13.83
N ASP A 704 22.61 27.26 14.72
CA ASP A 704 23.20 27.22 16.06
C ASP A 704 22.62 26.08 16.91
N THR A 705 21.37 25.71 16.70
CA THR A 705 20.71 24.67 17.50
C THR A 705 21.12 23.27 17.06
N CYS A 706 21.80 22.53 17.93
CA CYS A 706 22.17 21.14 17.70
C CYS A 706 20.93 20.27 17.48
N PRO A 707 20.78 19.60 16.32
CA PRO A 707 19.56 18.85 15.98
C PRO A 707 19.34 17.60 16.85
N HIS A 708 20.35 17.15 17.60
CA HIS A 708 20.22 16.04 18.55
C HIS A 708 19.41 16.43 19.80
N ALA A 709 19.82 17.51 20.49
CA ALA A 709 19.31 17.85 21.83
C ALA A 709 19.18 19.35 22.10
N GLY A 710 19.29 20.19 21.07
CA GLY A 710 19.03 21.63 21.15
C GLY A 710 20.13 22.50 21.77
N ALA A 711 21.33 21.96 22.03
CA ALA A 711 22.46 22.74 22.53
C ALA A 711 23.00 23.74 21.48
N SER A 712 23.58 24.86 21.90
CA SER A 712 24.20 25.84 21.00
C SER A 712 25.51 25.28 20.41
N LEU A 713 25.63 25.24 19.09
CA LEU A 713 26.78 24.79 18.34
C LEU A 713 27.85 25.87 18.26
N GLY A 714 27.48 27.14 18.29
CA GLY A 714 28.42 28.27 18.38
C GLY A 714 29.15 28.35 19.71
N GLU A 715 28.70 27.62 20.74
CA GLU A 715 29.44 27.36 21.99
C GLU A 715 30.30 26.08 21.93
N GLY A 716 30.29 25.38 20.80
CA GLY A 716 31.03 24.14 20.56
C GLY A 716 32.52 24.33 20.29
N LYS A 717 33.22 23.21 20.16
CA LYS A 717 34.65 23.21 19.84
C LYS A 717 34.88 22.97 18.35
N LEU A 718 35.53 23.92 17.68
CA LEU A 718 35.94 23.81 16.28
C LEU A 718 37.34 23.17 16.17
N ASP A 719 37.46 22.10 15.38
CA ASP A 719 38.73 21.45 15.02
C ASP A 719 38.75 21.18 13.50
N GLY A 720 39.49 22.01 12.76
CA GLY A 720 39.39 22.03 11.30
C GLY A 720 37.97 22.37 10.86
N TRP A 721 37.34 21.49 10.07
CA TRP A 721 35.96 21.64 9.61
C TRP A 721 34.92 21.02 10.57
N ALA A 722 35.38 20.35 11.63
CA ALA A 722 34.52 19.63 12.55
C ALA A 722 34.14 20.52 13.74
N LEU A 723 32.85 20.80 13.90
CA LEU A 723 32.30 21.51 15.05
C LEU A 723 31.62 20.51 16.00
N THR A 724 32.23 20.30 17.16
CA THR A 724 31.71 19.39 18.19
C THR A 724 30.79 20.13 19.16
N CYS A 725 29.55 19.67 19.23
CA CYS A 725 28.52 20.10 20.17
C CYS A 725 28.99 19.95 21.62
N PRO A 726 28.85 20.97 22.48
CA PRO A 726 29.40 20.96 23.83
C PRO A 726 28.65 20.04 24.82
N LEU A 727 27.47 19.51 24.44
CA LEU A 727 26.62 18.75 25.36
C LEU A 727 26.83 17.24 25.28
N HIS A 728 26.79 16.66 24.08
CA HIS A 728 26.84 15.21 23.87
C HIS A 728 27.82 14.82 22.74
N ASP A 729 28.76 15.71 22.42
CA ASP A 729 29.87 15.48 21.47
C ASP A 729 29.44 15.12 20.03
N ALA A 730 28.19 15.39 19.65
CA ALA A 730 27.76 15.33 18.25
C ALA A 730 28.60 16.31 17.42
N THR A 731 29.24 15.83 16.38
CA THR A 731 30.19 16.62 15.58
C THR A 731 29.66 16.79 14.17
N PHE A 732 29.72 18.02 13.67
CA PHE A 732 29.16 18.41 12.37
C PHE A 732 30.25 19.00 11.48
N ASP A 733 30.19 18.76 10.18
CA ASP A 733 30.99 19.50 9.21
C ASP A 733 30.41 20.90 9.03
N VAL A 734 31.17 21.96 9.34
CA VAL A 734 30.65 23.34 9.27
C VAL A 734 30.36 23.82 7.84
N ARG A 735 30.81 23.10 6.81
CA ARG A 735 30.57 23.45 5.41
C ARG A 735 29.19 22.98 4.96
N SER A 736 28.86 21.73 5.25
CA SER A 736 27.64 21.07 4.76
C SER A 736 26.57 20.92 5.85
N GLY A 737 26.97 20.98 7.12
CA GLY A 737 26.15 20.62 8.27
C GLY A 737 26.07 19.12 8.54
N GLU A 738 26.73 18.29 7.73
CA GLU A 738 26.69 16.82 7.84
C GLU A 738 27.17 16.32 9.20
N VAL A 739 26.48 15.34 9.77
CA VAL A 739 26.94 14.64 10.98
C VAL A 739 28.19 13.82 10.67
N LEU A 740 29.32 14.21 11.26
CA LEU A 740 30.58 13.48 11.17
C LEU A 740 30.65 12.35 12.19
N SER A 741 30.18 12.58 13.42
CA SER A 741 30.15 11.56 14.48
C SER A 741 29.28 11.96 15.67
N GLY A 742 29.07 11.03 16.61
CA GLY A 742 28.29 11.26 17.82
C GLY A 742 26.80 10.96 17.67
N PRO A 743 25.95 11.35 18.63
CA PRO A 743 24.58 10.85 18.75
C PRO A 743 23.53 11.52 17.84
N SER A 744 23.90 12.53 17.04
CA SER A 744 22.95 13.16 16.11
C SER A 744 22.68 12.23 14.92
N LEU A 745 21.41 12.09 14.54
CA LEU A 745 20.98 11.35 13.33
C LEU A 745 20.46 12.27 12.23
N THR A 746 20.53 13.59 12.48
CA THR A 746 20.06 14.64 11.58
C THR A 746 21.19 15.64 11.41
N ASP A 747 21.44 16.04 10.17
CA ASP A 747 22.41 17.06 9.83
C ASP A 747 21.97 18.44 10.35
N ALA A 748 22.94 19.29 10.65
CA ALA A 748 22.69 20.69 10.88
C ALA A 748 22.35 21.37 9.55
N VAL A 749 21.44 22.34 9.55
CA VAL A 749 21.19 23.16 8.35
C VAL A 749 22.40 24.06 8.12
N ALA A 750 23.05 23.98 6.96
CA ALA A 750 24.06 24.96 6.52
C ALA A 750 23.40 26.20 5.91
N TYR A 751 24.11 27.32 5.89
CA TYR A 751 23.67 28.60 5.30
C TYR A 751 24.75 29.18 4.39
N PRO A 752 24.42 29.67 3.18
CA PRO A 752 25.38 30.29 2.29
C PRO A 752 26.02 31.51 2.92
N VAL A 753 27.34 31.57 2.82
CA VAL A 753 28.16 32.68 3.33
C VAL A 753 28.88 33.33 2.15
N LYS A 754 28.83 34.65 2.09
CA LYS A 754 29.69 35.43 1.19
C LYS A 754 30.40 36.53 1.95
N VAL A 755 31.58 36.89 1.47
CA VAL A 755 32.40 37.95 2.05
C VAL A 755 32.60 39.04 1.00
N GLU A 756 32.16 40.26 1.32
CA GLU A 756 32.21 41.41 0.43
C GLU A 756 32.77 42.61 1.20
N ASP A 757 33.84 43.22 0.68
CA ASP A 757 34.46 44.44 1.22
C ASP A 757 34.78 44.38 2.73
N GLY A 758 35.21 43.22 3.25
CA GLY A 758 35.52 43.05 4.68
C GLY A 758 34.33 42.63 5.56
N THR A 759 33.15 42.44 4.96
CA THR A 759 31.90 42.10 5.66
C THR A 759 31.44 40.70 5.30
N VAL A 760 31.18 39.88 6.32
CA VAL A 760 30.63 38.53 6.21
C VAL A 760 29.10 38.63 6.17
N LYS A 761 28.50 38.04 5.15
CA LYS A 761 27.05 37.99 4.94
C LYS A 761 26.56 36.55 4.87
N VAL A 762 25.45 36.25 5.53
CA VAL A 762 24.82 34.92 5.56
C VAL A 762 23.42 35.03 4.97
N ALA A 763 22.97 34.03 4.22
CA ALA A 763 21.60 34.04 3.67
C ALA A 763 20.53 34.07 4.78
N ALA A 764 19.45 34.81 4.55
CA ALA A 764 18.34 34.97 5.49
C ALA A 764 17.42 33.74 5.59
N SER A 765 17.61 32.72 4.75
CA SER A 765 16.79 31.52 4.67
C SER A 765 17.66 30.27 4.47
N ASP A 766 17.11 29.11 4.85
CA ASP A 766 17.83 27.83 4.90
C ASP A 766 18.29 27.43 3.49
N GLY A 767 19.61 27.37 3.28
CA GLY A 767 20.19 27.11 1.97
C GLY A 767 21.44 26.24 2.10
N VAL A 768 21.43 25.07 1.46
CA VAL A 768 22.55 24.12 1.49
C VAL A 768 23.80 24.75 0.86
N VAL A 769 24.92 24.74 1.59
CA VAL A 769 26.22 25.18 1.10
C VAL A 769 27.00 23.99 0.57
N LEU A 770 27.36 24.07 -0.71
CA LEU A 770 28.35 23.21 -1.34
C LEU A 770 29.67 23.99 -1.38
N ALA A 771 30.66 23.51 -0.61
CA ALA A 771 32.01 24.04 -0.64
C ALA A 771 32.95 23.03 -1.29
N GLY A 772 33.58 23.42 -2.40
CA GLY A 772 34.72 22.75 -2.99
C GLY A 772 35.58 23.76 -3.76
N ILE A 773 36.70 24.14 -3.15
CA ILE A 773 37.83 24.83 -3.79
C ILE A 773 38.98 23.83 -3.91
N ASP A 774 39.55 23.78 -5.12
CA ASP A 774 40.85 23.30 -5.60
C ASP A 774 41.35 21.86 -5.35
N GLY A 775 41.56 21.17 -6.48
CA GLY A 775 42.34 19.95 -6.67
C GLY A 775 42.40 19.53 -8.13
#